data_AF-A0A259PJR1-F1
#
_entry.id   AF-A0A259PJR1-F1
#
_cell.length_a   1.000
_cell.length_b   1.000
_cell.length_c   1.000
_cell.angle_alpha   90.00
_cell.angle_beta   90.00
_cell.angle_gamma   90.00
#
_symmetry.space_group_name_H-M   'P 1'
#
loop_
_entity.id
_entity.type
_entity.pdbx_description
1 polymer ?
#
loop_
_entity_poly.entity_id
_entity_poly.type
_entity_poly.pdbx_seq_one_letter_code
_entity_poly.pdbx_strand_id
1 'polypeptide(L)'
;MTVGTTHGRGASLAARLSRAGVADVPRGERLLTDRALLAVWPQAPDDLPELLGAVADPDQALLTLAKVAGAVGPHPDLTEALVAAVTGAGPARERLLSLAGASAALGDVVVARPESLRVVLDDAPGVDVDASSVRADLLRAVEADPSAAVPVAGLAGAPGVDAMRRAYRRHLLGIAAADVTSPDPQSRLPAVAAALADLAGAALEAGLALARAEFPDGAPGVRLAVIGMGKGGGRELNYISDVDVVYVVEPAEGAAEDEALAVGARLAAVLARACSTPSGEPALWAVDAALRPEGKDGPLVRTLASHRAYYERWARTWEFQALLKARPVAGDVELGRAYVEMTQPMVWAAVRRENFVEDAQAMRRRVERHVPAAEADRQIKLGVGGLRDVEFTVQLLQLVHGRADESIRSGSTLTALAALAAGGYVGREHAAQLAACYRFLRVLEHRVQMWRMQRTHLLPQAEPDLRRLARSVGMRTEGAEGLLERWRSVRRDVRRLHEELFYRPLLPATARLSEADVTLAPEAARHRLEAIGYRDPGGALRHIAALSEGLSRRAAIQRQLLPVMLGWFAAGPDPDGGLLAFRRLSDELGSTHWFLKLLRDSGTAAERLARVLSTSRYVADALTRSPESVVWLDDDAELEPRDAQRLEAEADAILTRSYERVAAATALRALRRRELARTATADVLGVTTGIRASHSLTVAADAVLAGALRISRWEARAERGLDADPTRMLVVAMGRLGGREMGYSSDADVLFVHDPLPGVDPTLAQDFATGVASQLRALLGEVGPEPSLAVDADLRPEGRNGPLVRTLDSYAEYYGRWSATWEAQALLRARPVAGDAELAGRFRALIDRVRYPAGGLDPAAVREVATLPDPVGRVVGGHRMPNGVALEQVRVPFGVVGAIYEARPNVTVDIAALALRSGNAAVLRGGSAAKESNTVLVRVMRDALAAAGVTAEAIQTVDDFGRAGATAMMHARGLIDVLVPRGSAGLIETVVTESTVPVIETGAGVVHIVLDETAPLDWARDIVVNAKVQRPSVCNAVETVLVLRAAADRLVPEVADALIAQGVTIHGDDDVRRLVPAAVPTTDEDWATEHMSLDLSMRVVDDLDAALAHIRQYSTGHTESIISTDALAIERFLAEVDSAVVMANASTRFTDGGEFGFGAEVGISTQKLH
;
A
#
# COMPACT_ATOMS: atom_id res chain seq x y z
N MET A 1 57.72 -47.23 -11.66
CA MET A 1 58.93 -46.39 -11.54
C MET A 1 59.27 -46.27 -10.06
N THR A 2 60.45 -46.76 -9.70
CA THR A 2 61.08 -46.68 -8.39
C THR A 2 61.40 -45.23 -8.04
N VAL A 3 60.88 -44.74 -6.91
CA VAL A 3 61.36 -43.52 -6.25
C VAL A 3 61.57 -43.84 -4.78
N GLY A 4 62.79 -43.54 -4.33
CA GLY A 4 63.42 -44.09 -3.14
C GLY A 4 62.82 -43.66 -1.81
N THR A 5 62.93 -44.60 -0.87
CA THR A 5 62.84 -44.44 0.57
C THR A 5 63.89 -43.45 1.08
N THR A 6 63.45 -42.29 1.54
CA THR A 6 64.21 -41.44 2.48
C THR A 6 63.64 -41.67 3.88
N HIS A 7 64.40 -42.36 4.73
CA HIS A 7 64.17 -42.40 6.17
C HIS A 7 64.43 -41.00 6.76
N GLY A 8 63.40 -40.15 6.80
CA GLY A 8 63.37 -38.97 7.66
C GLY A 8 63.11 -39.40 9.11
N ARG A 9 63.85 -38.81 10.07
CA ARG A 9 63.67 -39.03 11.52
C ARG A 9 62.19 -39.04 11.88
N GLY A 10 61.64 -40.21 12.23
CA GLY A 10 60.25 -40.34 12.66
C GLY A 10 59.97 -39.39 13.82
N ALA A 11 58.94 -38.55 13.69
CA ALA A 11 58.53 -37.66 14.77
C ALA A 11 58.24 -38.48 16.04
N SER A 12 58.71 -38.02 17.21
CA SER A 12 58.45 -38.68 18.49
C SER A 12 56.94 -38.85 18.74
N LEU A 13 56.55 -39.86 19.53
CA LEU A 13 55.15 -40.08 19.92
C LEU A 13 54.51 -38.81 20.47
N ALA A 14 55.20 -38.09 21.37
CA ALA A 14 54.81 -36.78 21.86
C ALA A 14 54.47 -35.77 20.74
N ALA A 15 55.32 -35.66 19.70
CA ALA A 15 55.07 -34.77 18.57
C ALA A 15 53.88 -35.21 17.71
N ARG A 16 53.63 -36.52 17.60
CA ARG A 16 52.48 -37.07 16.88
C ARG A 16 51.17 -36.84 17.64
N LEU A 17 51.15 -37.07 18.96
CA LEU A 17 50.00 -36.80 19.84
C LEU A 17 49.65 -35.31 19.87
N SER A 18 50.66 -34.44 19.95
CA SER A 18 50.44 -32.99 19.84
C SER A 18 49.79 -32.61 18.51
N ARG A 19 50.25 -33.17 17.38
CA ARG A 19 49.62 -32.96 16.06
C ARG A 19 48.21 -33.54 15.94
N ALA A 20 47.91 -34.62 16.67
CA ALA A 20 46.56 -35.18 16.77
C ALA A 20 45.58 -34.27 17.53
N GLY A 21 46.09 -33.28 18.26
CA GLY A 21 45.31 -32.35 19.06
C GLY A 21 45.18 -32.74 20.54
N VAL A 22 46.04 -33.64 21.05
CA VAL A 22 46.15 -33.92 22.49
C VAL A 22 46.73 -32.70 23.19
N ALA A 23 45.98 -32.14 24.14
CA ALA A 23 46.36 -30.94 24.87
C ALA A 23 47.35 -31.25 26.01
N ASP A 24 47.16 -32.35 26.74
CA ASP A 24 48.06 -32.81 27.81
C ASP A 24 48.85 -34.03 27.32
N VAL A 25 49.85 -33.78 26.48
CA VAL A 25 50.70 -34.83 25.87
C VAL A 25 51.33 -35.76 26.93
N PRO A 26 51.91 -35.27 28.03
CA PRO A 26 52.45 -36.16 29.08
C PRO A 26 51.39 -37.08 29.69
N ARG A 27 50.15 -36.60 29.87
CA ARG A 27 49.05 -37.46 30.34
C ARG A 27 48.63 -38.46 29.27
N GLY A 28 48.60 -38.07 28.00
CA GLY A 28 48.35 -38.97 26.88
C GLY A 28 49.34 -40.14 26.85
N GLU A 29 50.64 -39.87 26.98
CA GLU A 29 51.69 -40.91 27.05
C GLU A 29 51.53 -41.83 28.28
N ARG A 30 51.13 -41.28 29.44
CA ARG A 30 50.82 -42.09 30.63
C ARG A 30 49.59 -42.98 30.42
N LEU A 31 48.54 -42.49 29.77
CA LEU A 31 47.33 -43.29 29.49
C LEU A 31 47.61 -44.42 28.50
N LEU A 32 48.46 -44.20 27.48
CA LEU A 32 48.88 -45.24 26.54
C LEU A 32 49.72 -46.35 27.19
N THR A 33 50.33 -46.07 28.35
CA THR A 33 51.08 -47.04 29.15
C THR A 33 50.31 -47.53 30.37
N ASP A 34 49.02 -47.22 30.47
CA ASP A 34 48.14 -47.71 31.52
C ASP A 34 48.03 -49.24 31.47
N ARG A 35 48.12 -49.89 32.64
CA ARG A 35 48.14 -51.34 32.74
C ARG A 35 46.89 -52.00 32.19
N ALA A 36 45.71 -51.42 32.41
CA ALA A 36 44.46 -51.98 31.92
C ALA A 36 44.36 -51.82 30.39
N LEU A 37 44.78 -50.67 29.86
CA LEU A 37 44.82 -50.44 28.43
C LEU A 37 45.82 -51.38 27.73
N LEU A 38 47.03 -51.57 28.28
CA LEU A 38 48.02 -52.49 27.73
C LEU A 38 47.58 -53.96 27.76
N ALA A 39 46.70 -54.35 28.69
CA ALA A 39 46.17 -55.71 28.75
C ALA A 39 45.25 -56.04 27.56
N VAL A 40 44.55 -55.02 27.01
CA VAL A 40 43.64 -55.17 25.86
C VAL A 40 44.21 -54.61 24.56
N TRP A 41 45.23 -53.75 24.67
CA TRP A 41 45.92 -53.11 23.55
C TRP A 41 47.44 -53.10 23.78
N PRO A 42 48.13 -54.25 23.70
CA PRO A 42 49.55 -54.36 24.10
C PRO A 42 50.51 -53.51 23.26
N GLN A 43 50.15 -53.27 22.00
CA GLN A 43 50.83 -52.34 21.11
C GLN A 43 49.77 -51.49 20.39
N ALA A 44 49.70 -50.21 20.76
CA ALA A 44 48.90 -49.24 20.02
C ALA A 44 49.40 -49.20 18.56
N PRO A 45 48.50 -49.18 17.56
CA PRO A 45 48.90 -49.18 16.18
C PRO A 45 49.59 -47.86 15.86
N ASP A 46 50.50 -47.93 14.88
CA ASP A 46 51.25 -46.74 14.49
C ASP A 46 50.31 -45.61 14.07
N ASP A 47 49.13 -45.87 13.52
CA ASP A 47 48.15 -44.86 13.06
C ASP A 47 47.26 -44.24 14.16
N LEU A 48 47.43 -44.62 15.44
CA LEU A 48 46.58 -44.13 16.54
C LEU A 48 46.54 -42.59 16.67
N PRO A 49 47.67 -41.85 16.56
CA PRO A 49 47.62 -40.39 16.58
C PRO A 49 46.76 -39.81 15.46
N GLU A 50 46.80 -40.39 14.26
CA GLU A 50 45.98 -39.95 13.13
C GLU A 50 44.48 -40.21 13.38
N LEU A 51 44.14 -41.34 14.01
CA LEU A 51 42.77 -41.68 14.42
C LEU A 51 42.25 -40.76 15.53
N LEU A 52 43.07 -40.48 16.56
CA LEU A 52 42.76 -39.48 17.58
C LEU A 52 42.62 -38.08 16.97
N GLY A 53 43.36 -37.80 15.89
CA GLY A 53 43.20 -36.60 15.08
C GLY A 53 41.78 -36.40 14.54
N ALA A 54 40.98 -37.46 14.39
CA ALA A 54 39.62 -37.40 13.87
C ALA A 54 38.54 -37.20 14.95
N VAL A 55 38.83 -37.47 16.23
CA VAL A 55 37.82 -37.38 17.30
C VAL A 55 37.65 -35.96 17.84
N ALA A 56 36.53 -35.68 18.53
CA ALA A 56 36.24 -34.35 19.07
C ALA A 56 37.23 -33.91 20.17
N ASP A 57 37.57 -34.79 21.12
CA ASP A 57 38.53 -34.55 22.20
C ASP A 57 39.47 -35.77 22.36
N PRO A 58 40.73 -35.68 21.88
CA PRO A 58 41.70 -36.77 21.97
C PRO A 58 42.06 -37.18 23.40
N ASP A 59 42.19 -36.21 24.32
CA ASP A 59 42.52 -36.46 25.72
C ASP A 59 41.40 -37.26 26.40
N GLN A 60 40.15 -36.88 26.16
CA GLN A 60 38.99 -37.59 26.68
C GLN A 60 38.82 -38.98 26.05
N ALA A 61 39.12 -39.15 24.76
CA ALA A 61 39.07 -40.44 24.10
C ALA A 61 40.04 -41.44 24.75
N LEU A 62 41.29 -41.03 24.97
CA LEU A 62 42.30 -41.86 25.65
C LEU A 62 41.89 -42.20 27.09
N LEU A 63 41.38 -41.23 27.83
CA LEU A 63 40.92 -41.45 29.21
C LEU A 63 39.76 -42.45 29.27
N THR A 64 38.77 -42.26 28.40
CA THR A 64 37.59 -43.14 28.35
C THR A 64 38.00 -44.55 27.95
N LEU A 65 38.90 -44.69 26.98
CA LEU A 65 39.38 -46.00 26.55
C LEU A 65 40.11 -46.76 27.66
N ALA A 66 40.99 -46.09 28.42
CA ALA A 66 41.65 -46.69 29.58
C ALA A 66 40.66 -47.11 30.66
N LYS A 67 39.63 -46.28 30.95
CA LYS A 67 38.56 -46.62 31.89
C LYS A 67 37.75 -47.84 31.41
N VAL A 68 37.37 -47.88 30.14
CA VAL A 68 36.61 -48.99 29.55
C VAL A 68 37.43 -50.28 29.59
N ALA A 69 38.73 -50.22 29.26
CA ALA A 69 39.65 -51.36 29.36
C ALA A 69 39.70 -51.94 30.78
N GLY A 70 39.77 -51.07 31.81
CA GLY A 70 39.70 -51.49 33.21
C GLY A 70 38.36 -52.11 33.60
N ALA A 71 37.26 -51.57 33.08
CA ALA A 71 35.90 -52.02 33.39
C ALA A 71 35.53 -53.35 32.71
N VAL A 72 36.03 -53.63 31.50
CA VAL A 72 35.79 -54.90 30.81
C VAL A 72 36.71 -56.03 31.27
N GLY A 73 37.85 -55.73 31.89
CA GLY A 73 38.85 -56.73 32.29
C GLY A 73 38.32 -57.94 33.07
N PRO A 74 37.34 -57.79 33.99
CA PRO A 74 36.69 -58.93 34.66
C PRO A 74 35.77 -59.79 33.76
N HIS A 75 35.51 -59.38 32.52
CA HIS A 75 34.58 -60.00 31.58
C HIS A 75 35.31 -60.47 30.31
N PRO A 76 35.66 -61.77 30.18
CA PRO A 76 36.45 -62.29 29.06
C PRO A 76 35.86 -61.97 27.67
N ASP A 77 34.56 -62.19 27.46
CA ASP A 77 33.91 -61.95 26.16
C ASP A 77 33.91 -60.46 25.76
N LEU A 78 33.79 -59.55 26.72
CA LEU A 78 33.82 -58.11 26.46
C LEU A 78 35.25 -57.60 26.24
N THR A 79 36.21 -58.22 26.94
CA THR A 79 37.63 -58.00 26.72
C THR A 79 38.00 -58.41 25.28
N GLU A 80 37.57 -59.58 24.83
CA GLU A 80 37.78 -60.04 23.45
C GLU A 80 37.14 -59.09 22.42
N ALA A 81 35.91 -58.65 22.66
CA ALA A 81 35.25 -57.68 21.79
C ALA A 81 35.99 -56.33 21.73
N LEU A 82 36.50 -55.83 22.87
CA LEU A 82 37.30 -54.61 22.92
C LEU A 82 38.62 -54.79 22.17
N VAL A 83 39.34 -55.89 22.38
CA VAL A 83 40.59 -56.24 21.69
C VAL A 83 40.35 -56.27 20.18
N ALA A 84 39.32 -56.99 19.73
CA ALA A 84 38.97 -57.08 18.31
C ALA A 84 38.68 -55.69 17.72
N ALA A 85 37.95 -54.84 18.44
CA ALA A 85 37.65 -53.48 17.99
C ALA A 85 38.88 -52.57 17.93
N VAL A 86 39.78 -52.60 18.92
CA VAL A 86 40.95 -51.69 18.94
C VAL A 86 42.09 -52.15 18.01
N THR A 87 42.27 -53.47 17.86
CA THR A 87 43.27 -54.05 16.96
C THR A 87 42.81 -54.10 15.50
N GLY A 88 41.52 -54.24 15.24
CA GLY A 88 40.95 -54.24 13.89
C GLY A 88 40.92 -52.85 13.26
N ALA A 89 41.09 -52.77 11.94
CA ALA A 89 40.76 -51.58 11.16
C ALA A 89 39.30 -51.69 10.69
N GLY A 90 38.40 -50.84 11.22
CA GLY A 90 36.99 -50.87 10.81
C GLY A 90 36.06 -49.97 11.63
N PRO A 91 34.75 -49.98 11.31
CA PRO A 91 33.75 -49.08 11.88
C PRO A 91 33.64 -49.16 13.41
N ALA A 92 33.82 -50.35 13.99
CA ALA A 92 33.76 -50.55 15.45
C ALA A 92 34.79 -49.71 16.21
N ARG A 93 36.02 -49.60 15.67
CA ARG A 93 37.10 -48.77 16.22
C ARG A 93 36.76 -47.29 16.15
N GLU A 94 36.28 -46.86 14.98
CA GLU A 94 35.92 -45.46 14.73
C GLU A 94 34.77 -45.01 15.64
N ARG A 95 33.73 -45.83 15.79
CA ARG A 95 32.59 -45.56 16.67
C ARG A 95 33.02 -45.45 18.14
N LEU A 96 33.83 -46.40 18.60
CA LEU A 96 34.35 -46.38 19.98
C LEU A 96 35.15 -45.10 20.26
N LEU A 97 36.12 -44.78 19.39
CA LEU A 97 36.99 -43.60 19.57
C LEU A 97 36.19 -42.29 19.44
N SER A 98 35.27 -42.20 18.48
CA SER A 98 34.46 -41.00 18.25
C SER A 98 33.51 -40.73 19.41
N LEU A 99 32.82 -41.76 19.92
CA LEU A 99 31.97 -41.63 21.10
C LEU A 99 32.78 -41.24 22.34
N ALA A 100 33.91 -41.91 22.54
CA ALA A 100 34.83 -41.66 23.67
C ALA A 100 35.36 -40.23 23.67
N GLY A 101 35.66 -39.65 22.49
CA GLY A 101 36.08 -38.25 22.37
C GLY A 101 34.93 -37.24 22.40
N ALA A 102 33.72 -37.63 22.02
CA ALA A 102 32.57 -36.72 21.94
C ALA A 102 31.82 -36.53 23.27
N SER A 103 31.84 -37.52 24.16
CA SER A 103 31.08 -37.47 25.41
C SER A 103 31.79 -38.17 26.57
N ALA A 104 32.13 -37.38 27.59
CA ALA A 104 32.60 -37.93 28.85
C ALA A 104 31.48 -38.73 29.55
N ALA A 105 30.24 -38.22 29.52
CA ALA A 105 29.11 -38.85 30.19
C ALA A 105 28.69 -40.18 29.56
N LEU A 106 28.63 -40.28 28.24
CA LEU A 106 28.30 -41.55 27.58
C LEU A 106 29.45 -42.57 27.70
N GLY A 107 30.70 -42.10 27.74
CA GLY A 107 31.84 -42.94 28.10
C GLY A 107 31.70 -43.55 29.50
N ASP A 108 31.33 -42.73 30.49
CA ASP A 108 31.09 -43.21 31.87
C ASP A 108 29.89 -44.17 31.96
N VAL A 109 28.89 -44.08 31.07
CA VAL A 109 27.80 -45.09 30.97
C VAL A 109 28.37 -46.45 30.55
N VAL A 110 29.26 -46.50 29.55
CA VAL A 110 29.91 -47.75 29.12
C VAL A 110 30.80 -48.31 30.24
N VAL A 111 31.48 -47.46 31.00
CA VAL A 111 32.31 -47.88 32.14
C VAL A 111 31.45 -48.46 33.27
N ALA A 112 30.32 -47.82 33.60
CA ALA A 112 29.41 -48.30 34.64
C ALA A 112 28.65 -49.58 34.23
N ARG A 113 28.46 -49.78 32.92
CA ARG A 113 27.75 -50.92 32.30
C ARG A 113 28.55 -51.47 31.12
N PRO A 114 29.63 -52.25 31.37
CA PRO A 114 30.55 -52.74 30.34
C PRO A 114 29.87 -53.50 29.20
N GLU A 115 28.74 -54.16 29.45
CA GLU A 115 27.93 -54.85 28.44
C GLU A 115 27.44 -53.92 27.31
N SER A 116 27.32 -52.62 27.59
CA SER A 116 26.92 -51.61 26.62
C SER A 116 27.98 -51.35 25.55
N LEU A 117 29.23 -51.80 25.78
CA LEU A 117 30.29 -51.75 24.78
C LEU A 117 29.85 -52.39 23.46
N ARG A 118 29.13 -53.52 23.52
CA ARG A 118 28.65 -54.22 22.32
C ARG A 118 27.80 -53.31 21.43
N VAL A 119 26.97 -52.44 22.02
CA VAL A 119 26.12 -51.51 21.26
C VAL A 119 26.93 -50.41 20.59
N VAL A 120 28.02 -49.97 21.21
CA VAL A 120 28.92 -48.97 20.62
C VAL A 120 29.69 -49.58 19.44
N LEU A 121 30.13 -50.83 19.58
CA LEU A 121 30.90 -51.54 18.56
C LEU A 121 30.05 -52.04 17.38
N ASP A 122 28.76 -52.32 17.62
CA ASP A 122 27.80 -52.75 16.60
C ASP A 122 27.63 -51.68 15.51
N ASP A 123 27.68 -52.09 14.24
CA ASP A 123 27.50 -51.22 13.08
C ASP A 123 26.03 -51.08 12.66
N ALA A 124 25.11 -51.76 13.37
CA ALA A 124 23.69 -51.61 13.18
C ALA A 124 23.26 -50.13 13.23
N PRO A 125 22.28 -49.74 12.38
CA PRO A 125 21.82 -48.37 12.31
C PRO A 125 21.25 -47.94 13.67
N GLY A 126 21.86 -46.93 14.29
CA GLY A 126 21.36 -46.33 15.53
C GLY A 126 20.26 -45.29 15.31
N VAL A 127 20.14 -44.77 14.09
CA VAL A 127 19.09 -43.86 13.63
C VAL A 127 18.43 -44.46 12.40
N ASP A 128 17.27 -43.94 12.00
CA ASP A 128 16.41 -44.55 10.96
C ASP A 128 15.90 -45.96 11.33
N VAL A 129 15.92 -46.28 12.63
CA VAL A 129 15.31 -47.49 13.19
C VAL A 129 13.80 -47.29 13.30
N ASP A 130 13.02 -48.32 12.99
CA ASP A 130 11.58 -48.28 13.13
C ASP A 130 11.16 -48.04 14.61
N ALA A 131 10.30 -47.05 14.82
CA ALA A 131 9.88 -46.62 16.16
C ALA A 131 9.15 -47.74 16.93
N SER A 132 8.44 -48.64 16.23
CA SER A 132 7.76 -49.77 16.87
C SER A 132 8.74 -50.80 17.42
N SER A 133 9.89 -50.98 16.76
CA SER A 133 10.98 -51.83 17.26
C SER A 133 11.58 -51.29 18.56
N VAL A 134 11.88 -49.98 18.61
CA VAL A 134 12.41 -49.32 19.81
C VAL A 134 11.39 -49.40 20.96
N ARG A 135 10.10 -49.17 20.68
CA ARG A 135 9.01 -49.37 21.64
C ARG A 135 8.98 -50.81 22.17
N ALA A 136 9.07 -51.79 21.27
CA ALA A 136 9.02 -53.19 21.65
C ALA A 136 10.19 -53.60 22.55
N ASP A 137 11.39 -53.09 22.28
CA ASP A 137 12.59 -53.38 23.09
C ASP A 137 12.50 -52.79 24.50
N LEU A 138 11.98 -51.57 24.65
CA LEU A 138 11.78 -50.97 25.98
C LEU A 138 10.65 -51.68 26.76
N LEU A 139 9.60 -52.14 26.09
CA LEU A 139 8.54 -52.93 26.72
C LEU A 139 9.05 -54.31 27.18
N ARG A 140 9.80 -55.02 26.33
CA ARG A 140 10.44 -56.30 26.72
C ARG A 140 11.39 -56.13 27.89
N ALA A 141 12.09 -55.01 27.97
CA ALA A 141 13.01 -54.73 29.08
C ALA A 141 12.29 -54.65 30.45
N VAL A 142 11.01 -54.29 30.47
CA VAL A 142 10.17 -54.29 31.69
C VAL A 142 9.26 -55.52 31.78
N GLU A 143 9.53 -56.55 30.97
CA GLU A 143 8.74 -57.79 30.87
C GLU A 143 7.28 -57.56 30.45
N ALA A 144 7.00 -56.48 29.72
CA ALA A 144 5.70 -56.24 29.11
C ALA A 144 5.61 -56.85 27.71
N ASP A 145 4.45 -57.37 27.35
CA ASP A 145 4.17 -57.85 25.98
C ASP A 145 4.03 -56.65 25.02
N PRO A 146 4.92 -56.48 24.03
CA PRO A 146 4.85 -55.37 23.09
C PRO A 146 3.69 -55.47 22.10
N SER A 147 3.10 -56.66 21.93
CA SER A 147 1.95 -56.92 21.06
C SER A 147 0.60 -56.69 21.75
N ALA A 148 0.59 -56.57 23.08
CA ALA A 148 -0.63 -56.26 23.83
C ALA A 148 -1.13 -54.84 23.51
N ALA A 149 -2.46 -54.71 23.36
CA ALA A 149 -3.10 -53.40 23.18
C ALA A 149 -2.93 -52.49 24.40
N VAL A 150 -2.87 -53.09 25.59
CA VAL A 150 -2.64 -52.41 26.88
C VAL A 150 -1.46 -53.11 27.57
N PRO A 151 -0.21 -52.73 27.25
CA PRO A 151 0.95 -53.36 27.88
C PRO A 151 0.97 -53.11 29.39
N VAL A 152 1.28 -54.15 30.15
CA VAL A 152 1.50 -54.13 31.60
C VAL A 152 2.85 -54.78 31.87
N ALA A 153 3.69 -54.15 32.70
CA ALA A 153 5.01 -54.67 33.02
C ALA A 153 4.93 -55.88 33.96
N GLY A 154 5.80 -56.87 33.74
CA GLY A 154 6.03 -57.96 34.70
C GLY A 154 6.91 -57.52 35.89
N LEU A 155 7.74 -56.50 35.67
CA LEU A 155 8.54 -55.85 36.70
C LEU A 155 7.80 -54.66 37.33
N ALA A 156 8.02 -54.41 38.62
CA ALA A 156 7.45 -53.27 39.35
C ALA A 156 8.52 -52.51 40.15
N GLY A 157 8.22 -51.25 40.52
CA GLY A 157 9.10 -50.42 41.35
C GLY A 157 10.49 -50.19 40.73
N ALA A 158 11.50 -50.05 41.59
CA ALA A 158 12.88 -49.70 41.18
C ALA A 158 13.50 -50.67 40.15
N PRO A 159 13.36 -52.02 40.27
CA PRO A 159 13.90 -52.95 39.27
C PRO A 159 13.36 -52.70 37.85
N GLY A 160 12.06 -52.46 37.71
CA GLY A 160 11.45 -52.17 36.41
C GLY A 160 11.89 -50.81 35.85
N VAL A 161 11.93 -49.78 36.70
CA VAL A 161 12.42 -48.43 36.33
C VAL A 161 13.87 -48.50 35.85
N ASP A 162 14.74 -49.24 36.55
CA ASP A 162 16.14 -49.40 36.18
C ASP A 162 16.32 -50.18 34.87
N ALA A 163 15.52 -51.23 34.64
CA ALA A 163 15.54 -52.00 33.40
C ALA A 163 15.15 -51.14 32.19
N MET A 164 14.09 -50.34 32.30
CA MET A 164 13.68 -49.36 31.28
C MET A 164 14.81 -48.35 31.00
N ARG A 165 15.42 -47.79 32.05
CA ARG A 165 16.49 -46.78 31.91
C ARG A 165 17.75 -47.34 31.26
N ARG A 166 18.12 -48.59 31.56
CA ARG A 166 19.22 -49.29 30.89
C ARG A 166 18.91 -49.51 29.42
N ALA A 167 17.71 -49.98 29.09
CA ALA A 167 17.27 -50.13 27.70
C ALA A 167 17.31 -48.78 26.94
N TYR A 168 16.80 -47.71 27.54
CA TYR A 168 16.88 -46.36 26.97
C TYR A 168 18.32 -45.96 26.67
N ARG A 169 19.25 -46.14 27.62
CA ARG A 169 20.66 -45.76 27.42
C ARG A 169 21.36 -46.59 26.36
N ARG A 170 21.01 -47.88 26.20
CA ARG A 170 21.54 -48.69 25.09
C ARG A 170 21.18 -48.08 23.74
N HIS A 171 19.90 -47.75 23.51
CA HIS A 171 19.50 -47.09 22.26
C HIS A 171 20.13 -45.70 22.12
N LEU A 172 20.23 -44.93 23.21
CA LEU A 172 20.89 -43.62 23.20
C LEU A 172 22.36 -43.73 22.76
N LEU A 173 23.09 -44.75 23.22
CA LEU A 173 24.47 -45.00 22.81
C LEU A 173 24.56 -45.34 21.31
N GLY A 174 23.63 -46.14 20.79
CA GLY A 174 23.56 -46.44 19.35
C GLY A 174 23.29 -45.19 18.50
N ILE A 175 22.34 -44.36 18.92
CA ILE A 175 22.04 -43.05 18.28
C ILE A 175 23.29 -42.15 18.33
N ALA A 176 23.91 -42.01 19.50
CA ALA A 176 25.07 -41.17 19.69
C ALA A 176 26.27 -41.62 18.85
N ALA A 177 26.55 -42.93 18.82
CA ALA A 177 27.61 -43.49 17.99
C ALA A 177 27.38 -43.21 16.50
N ALA A 178 26.15 -43.41 16.00
CA ALA A 178 25.81 -43.12 14.60
C ALA A 178 25.88 -41.62 14.25
N ASP A 179 25.62 -40.74 15.21
CA ASP A 179 25.65 -39.29 15.05
C ASP A 179 27.10 -38.75 15.02
N VAL A 180 27.94 -39.17 15.98
CA VAL A 180 29.31 -38.66 16.10
C VAL A 180 30.27 -39.20 15.05
N THR A 181 29.96 -40.33 14.42
CA THR A 181 30.71 -40.86 13.26
C THR A 181 30.17 -40.33 11.93
N SER A 182 29.15 -39.48 11.93
CA SER A 182 28.62 -38.94 10.68
C SER A 182 29.60 -37.95 10.05
N PRO A 183 29.98 -38.11 8.77
CA PRO A 183 30.82 -37.14 8.07
C PRO A 183 30.09 -35.82 7.79
N ASP A 184 28.75 -35.85 7.78
CA ASP A 184 27.90 -34.66 7.64
C ASP A 184 26.83 -34.64 8.76
N PRO A 185 27.19 -34.19 9.97
CA PRO A 185 26.28 -34.16 11.11
C PRO A 185 25.09 -33.23 10.89
N GLN A 186 25.22 -32.20 10.03
CA GLN A 186 24.11 -31.30 9.74
C GLN A 186 23.03 -32.02 8.96
N SER A 187 23.36 -32.70 7.86
CA SER A 187 22.36 -33.47 7.10
C SER A 187 21.79 -34.65 7.87
N ARG A 188 22.57 -35.25 8.78
CA ARG A 188 22.13 -36.37 9.64
C ARG A 188 21.20 -35.94 10.78
N LEU A 189 21.26 -34.67 11.19
CA LEU A 189 20.54 -34.12 12.34
C LEU A 189 19.04 -34.48 12.39
N PRO A 190 18.24 -34.34 11.32
CA PRO A 190 16.80 -34.63 11.41
C PRO A 190 16.50 -36.07 11.80
N ALA A 191 17.27 -37.04 11.31
CA ALA A 191 17.13 -38.45 11.66
C ALA A 191 17.52 -38.72 13.12
N VAL A 192 18.58 -38.08 13.62
CA VAL A 192 19.00 -38.17 15.03
C VAL A 192 17.91 -37.63 15.95
N ALA A 193 17.38 -36.44 15.65
CA ALA A 193 16.36 -35.80 16.48
C ALA A 193 15.03 -36.59 16.49
N ALA A 194 14.69 -37.22 15.37
CA ALA A 194 13.54 -38.12 15.27
C ALA A 194 13.74 -39.39 16.09
N ALA A 195 14.90 -40.04 15.99
CA ALA A 195 15.23 -41.24 16.77
C ALA A 195 15.20 -40.97 18.29
N LEU A 196 15.71 -39.81 18.73
CA LEU A 196 15.64 -39.38 20.13
C LEU A 196 14.18 -39.18 20.60
N ALA A 197 13.34 -38.57 19.76
CA ALA A 197 11.93 -38.37 20.07
C ALA A 197 11.15 -39.68 20.16
N ASP A 198 11.43 -40.64 19.27
CA ASP A 198 10.78 -41.95 19.28
C ASP A 198 11.27 -42.81 20.45
N LEU A 199 12.55 -42.71 20.81
CA LEU A 199 13.10 -43.32 22.02
C LEU A 199 12.47 -42.76 23.30
N ALA A 200 12.21 -41.44 23.35
CA ALA A 200 11.47 -40.84 24.45
C ALA A 200 10.02 -41.35 24.53
N GLY A 201 9.33 -41.49 23.39
CA GLY A 201 8.01 -42.10 23.32
C GLY A 201 8.00 -43.54 23.84
N ALA A 202 8.98 -44.35 23.43
CA ALA A 202 9.15 -45.71 23.92
C ALA A 202 9.38 -45.78 25.44
N ALA A 203 10.10 -44.81 26.02
CA ALA A 203 10.28 -44.72 27.48
C ALA A 203 9.00 -44.32 28.21
N LEU A 204 8.19 -43.43 27.63
CA LEU A 204 6.87 -43.08 28.16
C LEU A 204 5.94 -44.30 28.14
N GLU A 205 5.98 -45.10 27.07
CA GLU A 205 5.19 -46.33 26.95
C GLU A 205 5.58 -47.38 28.00
N ALA A 206 6.89 -47.65 28.16
CA ALA A 206 7.37 -48.56 29.19
C ALA A 206 7.08 -48.03 30.61
N GLY A 207 7.21 -46.72 30.82
CA GLY A 207 6.82 -46.05 32.07
C GLY A 207 5.31 -46.20 32.36
N LEU A 208 4.46 -46.17 31.33
CA LEU A 208 3.03 -46.44 31.46
C LEU A 208 2.76 -47.91 31.82
N ALA A 209 3.47 -48.85 31.21
CA ALA A 209 3.35 -50.28 31.52
C ALA A 209 3.74 -50.57 32.98
N LEU A 210 4.80 -49.94 33.48
CA LEU A 210 5.20 -49.98 34.89
C LEU A 210 4.13 -49.36 35.79
N ALA A 211 3.58 -48.21 35.41
CA ALA A 211 2.50 -47.57 36.16
C ALA A 211 1.26 -48.47 36.26
N ARG A 212 0.88 -49.18 35.18
CA ARG A 212 -0.25 -50.11 35.20
C ARG A 212 -0.01 -51.30 36.14
N ALA A 213 1.22 -51.80 36.20
CA ALA A 213 1.59 -52.90 37.10
C ALA A 213 1.45 -52.52 38.60
N GLU A 214 1.59 -51.24 38.95
CA GLU A 214 1.37 -50.74 40.31
C GLU A 214 -0.12 -50.62 40.69
N PHE A 215 -1.04 -50.63 39.72
CA PHE A 215 -2.49 -50.45 39.94
C PHE A 215 -3.32 -51.53 39.19
N PRO A 216 -3.16 -52.82 39.50
CA PRO A 216 -3.76 -53.91 38.72
C PRO A 216 -5.30 -53.90 38.71
N ASP A 217 -5.94 -53.46 39.79
CA ASP A 217 -7.41 -53.46 39.90
C ASP A 217 -8.07 -52.27 39.19
N GLY A 218 -7.37 -51.12 39.11
CA GLY A 218 -7.90 -49.89 38.55
C GLY A 218 -7.46 -49.61 37.10
N ALA A 219 -6.25 -50.01 36.73
CA ALA A 219 -5.68 -49.73 35.40
C ALA A 219 -6.50 -50.29 34.22
N PRO A 220 -7.14 -51.47 34.30
CA PRO A 220 -7.99 -51.99 33.21
C PRO A 220 -9.21 -51.11 32.92
N GLY A 221 -9.69 -50.35 33.91
CA GLY A 221 -10.82 -49.43 33.77
C GLY A 221 -10.48 -48.11 33.06
N VAL A 222 -9.23 -47.90 32.61
CA VAL A 222 -8.75 -46.60 32.13
C VAL A 222 -8.07 -46.69 30.77
N ARG A 223 -8.55 -45.88 29.83
CA ARG A 223 -7.87 -45.59 28.58
C ARG A 223 -7.09 -44.29 28.73
N LEU A 224 -5.76 -44.35 28.75
CA LEU A 224 -4.88 -43.17 28.89
C LEU A 224 -4.01 -43.05 27.64
N ALA A 225 -4.00 -41.86 27.03
CA ALA A 225 -3.10 -41.49 25.95
C ALA A 225 -2.16 -40.35 26.38
N VAL A 226 -0.90 -40.44 25.95
CA VAL A 226 0.13 -39.42 26.16
C VAL A 226 0.40 -38.74 24.83
N ILE A 227 0.15 -37.43 24.78
CA ILE A 227 0.36 -36.59 23.61
C ILE A 227 1.69 -35.87 23.80
N GLY A 228 2.67 -36.19 22.96
CA GLY A 228 3.94 -35.47 22.89
C GLY A 228 3.72 -34.10 22.27
N MET A 229 4.30 -33.09 22.91
CA MET A 229 4.23 -31.69 22.53
C MET A 229 5.63 -31.17 22.18
N GLY A 230 5.72 -29.92 21.71
CA GLY A 230 7.01 -29.25 21.51
C GLY A 230 7.96 -30.07 20.61
N LYS A 231 9.20 -30.25 21.06
CA LYS A 231 10.23 -30.98 20.30
C LYS A 231 9.94 -32.48 20.20
N GLY A 232 9.42 -33.10 21.25
CA GLY A 232 9.11 -34.54 21.25
C GLY A 232 7.96 -34.88 20.31
N GLY A 233 6.94 -34.02 20.29
CA GLY A 233 5.82 -34.13 19.37
C GLY A 233 6.22 -33.90 17.90
N GLY A 234 7.06 -32.88 17.65
CA GLY A 234 7.56 -32.55 16.30
C GLY A 234 8.62 -33.50 15.74
N ARG A 235 9.08 -34.51 16.50
CA ARG A 235 10.22 -35.39 16.18
C ARG A 235 11.54 -34.62 15.99
N GLU A 236 11.78 -33.65 16.87
CA GLU A 236 12.94 -32.74 16.85
C GLU A 236 13.66 -32.69 18.21
N LEU A 237 13.68 -33.81 18.94
CA LEU A 237 14.19 -33.86 20.31
C LEU A 237 15.72 -33.79 20.35
N ASN A 238 16.24 -33.19 21.42
CA ASN A 238 17.68 -33.12 21.68
C ASN A 238 18.14 -34.29 22.58
N TYR A 239 19.47 -34.49 22.71
CA TYR A 239 20.04 -35.52 23.58
C TYR A 239 19.57 -35.45 25.05
N ILE A 240 19.41 -34.23 25.56
CA ILE A 240 18.81 -34.00 26.88
C ILE A 240 17.90 -32.78 26.82
N SER A 241 16.59 -33.05 26.90
CA SER A 241 15.54 -32.05 26.92
C SER A 241 14.41 -32.59 27.78
N ASP A 242 13.69 -31.68 28.44
CA ASP A 242 12.40 -32.03 28.99
C ASP A 242 11.50 -32.50 27.84
N VAL A 243 10.62 -33.46 28.12
CA VAL A 243 9.65 -33.97 27.16
C VAL A 243 8.29 -33.44 27.56
N ASP A 244 7.84 -32.48 26.75
CA ASP A 244 6.55 -31.82 26.93
C ASP A 244 5.42 -32.78 26.58
N VAL A 245 4.43 -32.96 27.46
CA VAL A 245 3.29 -33.88 27.24
C VAL A 245 1.95 -33.27 27.67
N VAL A 246 0.87 -33.79 27.10
CA VAL A 246 -0.51 -33.64 27.57
C VAL A 246 -1.13 -35.02 27.72
N TYR A 247 -1.91 -35.24 28.77
CA TYR A 247 -2.55 -36.52 29.05
C TYR A 247 -4.05 -36.46 28.80
N VAL A 248 -4.55 -37.41 28.01
CA VAL A 248 -5.98 -37.56 27.70
C VAL A 248 -6.44 -38.89 28.26
N VAL A 249 -7.56 -38.89 28.99
CA VAL A 249 -8.07 -40.09 29.65
C VAL A 249 -9.54 -40.30 29.34
N GLU A 250 -9.96 -41.53 29.11
CA GLU A 250 -11.37 -41.93 29.00
C GLU A 250 -11.60 -43.19 29.85
N PRO A 251 -12.81 -43.39 30.40
CA PRO A 251 -13.15 -44.66 31.02
C PRO A 251 -13.11 -45.80 29.97
N ALA A 252 -12.64 -46.97 30.40
CA ALA A 252 -12.87 -48.20 29.63
C ALA A 252 -14.37 -48.54 29.63
N GLU A 253 -14.80 -49.40 28.72
CA GLU A 253 -16.21 -49.79 28.62
C GLU A 253 -16.71 -50.37 29.96
N GLY A 254 -17.75 -49.73 30.53
CA GLY A 254 -18.33 -50.11 31.82
C GLY A 254 -17.67 -49.49 33.07
N ALA A 255 -16.61 -48.68 32.94
CA ALA A 255 -15.98 -47.95 34.04
C ALA A 255 -16.59 -46.55 34.26
N ALA A 256 -16.54 -46.04 35.50
CA ALA A 256 -17.00 -44.70 35.83
C ALA A 256 -15.96 -43.62 35.45
N GLU A 257 -16.41 -42.48 34.93
CA GLU A 257 -15.53 -41.38 34.49
C GLU A 257 -14.66 -40.82 35.63
N ASP A 258 -15.25 -40.56 36.81
CA ASP A 258 -14.52 -40.02 37.98
C ASP A 258 -13.42 -40.98 38.46
N GLU A 259 -13.69 -42.28 38.43
CA GLU A 259 -12.72 -43.31 38.78
C GLU A 259 -11.59 -43.35 37.74
N ALA A 260 -11.94 -43.27 36.46
CA ALA A 260 -10.97 -43.25 35.38
C ALA A 260 -10.06 -42.01 35.41
N LEU A 261 -10.60 -40.84 35.75
CA LEU A 261 -9.84 -39.61 35.96
C LEU A 261 -8.87 -39.75 37.13
N ALA A 262 -9.33 -40.28 38.27
CA ALA A 262 -8.51 -40.47 39.47
C ALA A 262 -7.38 -41.49 39.26
N VAL A 263 -7.68 -42.64 38.65
CA VAL A 263 -6.70 -43.66 38.30
C VAL A 263 -5.76 -43.15 37.21
N GLY A 264 -6.27 -42.50 36.17
CA GLY A 264 -5.48 -41.90 35.09
C GLY A 264 -4.46 -40.88 35.59
N ALA A 265 -4.86 -40.02 36.53
CA ALA A 265 -3.95 -39.07 37.18
C ALA A 265 -2.81 -39.78 37.95
N ARG A 266 -3.13 -40.89 38.64
CA ARG A 266 -2.12 -41.71 39.32
C ARG A 266 -1.16 -42.35 38.31
N LEU A 267 -1.69 -42.96 37.24
CA LEU A 267 -0.88 -43.57 36.18
C LEU A 267 0.07 -42.55 35.54
N ALA A 268 -0.44 -41.37 35.16
CA ALA A 268 0.37 -40.29 34.60
C ALA A 268 1.48 -39.83 35.57
N ALA A 269 1.16 -39.68 36.86
CA ALA A 269 2.13 -39.29 37.88
C ALA A 269 3.21 -40.36 38.11
N VAL A 270 2.86 -41.65 38.09
CA VAL A 270 3.81 -42.76 38.25
C VAL A 270 4.74 -42.86 37.05
N LEU A 271 4.18 -42.78 35.84
CA LEU A 271 4.94 -42.70 34.59
C LEU A 271 5.94 -41.54 34.65
N ALA A 272 5.50 -40.36 35.07
CA ALA A 272 6.38 -39.19 35.18
C ALA A 272 7.52 -39.44 36.17
N ARG A 273 7.25 -40.05 37.33
CA ARG A 273 8.28 -40.44 38.29
C ARG A 273 9.26 -41.47 37.72
N ALA A 274 8.76 -42.49 37.02
CA ALA A 274 9.59 -43.52 36.39
C ALA A 274 10.64 -42.93 35.42
N CYS A 275 10.35 -41.81 34.76
CA CYS A 275 11.31 -41.09 33.92
C CYS A 275 12.21 -40.12 34.70
N SER A 276 11.66 -39.40 35.69
CA SER A 276 12.26 -38.18 36.23
C SER A 276 12.88 -38.27 37.63
N THR A 277 12.53 -39.27 38.46
CA THR A 277 13.06 -39.37 39.84
C THR A 277 14.27 -40.30 39.95
N PRO A 278 15.23 -40.08 40.87
CA PRO A 278 16.35 -41.00 41.07
C PRO A 278 15.90 -42.44 41.39
N SER A 279 16.66 -43.42 40.90
CA SER A 279 16.52 -44.86 41.18
C SER A 279 17.94 -45.46 41.29
N GLY A 280 18.11 -46.79 41.20
CA GLY A 280 19.44 -47.41 41.05
C GLY A 280 20.16 -46.97 39.77
N GLU A 281 19.41 -46.57 38.75
CA GLU A 281 19.89 -45.88 37.56
C GLU A 281 19.57 -44.37 37.60
N PRO A 282 20.43 -43.48 37.06
CA PRO A 282 20.15 -42.04 36.97
C PRO A 282 18.81 -41.74 36.28
N ALA A 283 18.17 -40.61 36.60
CA ALA A 283 16.97 -40.16 35.88
C ALA A 283 17.26 -39.91 34.40
N LEU A 284 16.23 -40.01 33.54
CA LEU A 284 16.38 -39.75 32.10
C LEU A 284 16.29 -38.25 31.81
N TRP A 285 15.12 -37.68 32.06
CA TRP A 285 14.77 -36.27 31.84
C TRP A 285 13.42 -35.98 32.54
N ALA A 286 13.04 -34.70 32.63
CA ALA A 286 11.76 -34.30 33.21
C ALA A 286 10.61 -34.49 32.21
N VAL A 287 9.51 -35.11 32.64
CA VAL A 287 8.24 -35.12 31.91
C VAL A 287 7.49 -33.84 32.27
N ASP A 288 7.35 -32.90 31.31
CA ASP A 288 6.74 -31.60 31.56
C ASP A 288 5.30 -31.54 31.03
N ALA A 289 4.32 -31.44 31.93
CA ALA A 289 2.91 -31.31 31.59
C ALA A 289 2.40 -29.86 31.63
N ALA A 290 3.28 -28.84 31.59
CA ALA A 290 2.90 -27.44 31.72
C ALA A 290 2.15 -26.85 30.50
N LEU A 291 2.13 -27.57 29.36
CA LEU A 291 1.35 -27.18 28.17
C LEU A 291 -0.10 -27.67 28.19
N ARG A 292 -0.52 -28.38 29.24
CA ARG A 292 -1.92 -28.78 29.43
C ARG A 292 -2.81 -27.56 29.72
N PRO A 293 -4.13 -27.67 29.52
CA PRO A 293 -5.07 -26.62 29.91
C PRO A 293 -4.83 -26.08 31.32
N GLU A 294 -4.94 -24.76 31.49
CA GLU A 294 -4.62 -24.01 32.72
C GLU A 294 -3.19 -24.22 33.27
N GLY A 295 -2.29 -24.82 32.48
CA GLY A 295 -0.90 -25.03 32.83
C GLY A 295 -0.73 -25.84 34.11
N LYS A 296 0.14 -25.37 35.03
CA LYS A 296 0.42 -26.06 36.29
C LYS A 296 -0.76 -26.07 37.26
N ASP A 297 -1.70 -25.13 37.11
CA ASP A 297 -2.86 -24.98 37.98
C ASP A 297 -4.05 -25.85 37.54
N GLY A 298 -4.01 -26.42 36.32
CA GLY A 298 -5.02 -27.33 35.80
C GLY A 298 -4.84 -28.79 36.24
N PRO A 299 -5.90 -29.62 36.13
CA PRO A 299 -5.81 -31.06 36.42
C PRO A 299 -4.76 -31.74 35.52
N LEU A 300 -4.07 -32.75 36.04
CA LEU A 300 -2.98 -33.44 35.33
C LEU A 300 -3.49 -34.20 34.10
N VAL A 301 -4.69 -34.77 34.20
CA VAL A 301 -5.37 -35.51 33.13
C VAL A 301 -6.77 -34.94 32.92
N ARG A 302 -7.30 -35.05 31.70
CA ARG A 302 -8.65 -34.62 31.35
C ARG A 302 -9.26 -35.55 30.30
N THR A 303 -10.59 -35.63 30.29
CA THR A 303 -11.32 -36.29 29.20
C THR A 303 -11.17 -35.55 27.88
N LEU A 304 -11.44 -36.23 26.77
CA LEU A 304 -11.43 -35.63 25.44
C LEU A 304 -12.48 -34.52 25.36
N ALA A 305 -13.66 -34.74 25.95
CA ALA A 305 -14.72 -33.75 26.04
C ALA A 305 -14.31 -32.52 26.87
N SER A 306 -13.62 -32.72 28.00
CA SER A 306 -13.10 -31.63 28.83
C SER A 306 -12.03 -30.79 28.10
N HIS A 307 -11.11 -31.42 27.36
CA HIS A 307 -10.15 -30.71 26.51
C HIS A 307 -10.85 -29.88 25.44
N ARG A 308 -11.82 -30.47 24.72
CA ARG A 308 -12.61 -29.77 23.69
C ARG A 308 -13.27 -28.51 24.26
N ALA A 309 -13.98 -28.65 25.38
CA ALA A 309 -14.65 -27.53 26.03
C ALA A 309 -13.67 -26.41 26.40
N TYR A 310 -12.45 -26.75 26.81
CA TYR A 310 -11.43 -25.76 27.12
C TYR A 310 -10.88 -25.04 25.89
N TYR A 311 -10.51 -25.77 24.85
CA TYR A 311 -9.95 -25.17 23.64
C TYR A 311 -10.96 -24.28 22.91
N GLU A 312 -12.25 -24.62 22.96
CA GLU A 312 -13.33 -23.82 22.38
C GLU A 312 -13.59 -22.51 23.14
N ARG A 313 -13.42 -22.49 24.48
CA ARG A 313 -13.88 -21.37 25.31
C ARG A 313 -12.77 -20.48 25.86
N TRP A 314 -11.64 -21.05 26.29
CA TRP A 314 -10.65 -20.33 27.10
C TRP A 314 -9.24 -20.28 26.51
N ALA A 315 -8.92 -21.17 25.55
CA ALA A 315 -7.56 -21.26 25.04
C ALA A 315 -7.09 -19.97 24.35
N ARG A 316 -5.84 -19.60 24.60
CA ARG A 316 -5.12 -18.47 24.03
C ARG A 316 -4.43 -18.85 22.73
N THR A 317 -4.08 -17.84 21.93
CA THR A 317 -3.47 -17.99 20.61
C THR A 317 -2.20 -18.85 20.60
N TRP A 318 -1.34 -18.69 21.61
CA TRP A 318 -0.08 -19.43 21.70
C TRP A 318 -0.27 -20.93 21.97
N GLU A 319 -1.40 -21.34 22.57
CA GLU A 319 -1.70 -22.75 22.84
C GLU A 319 -1.91 -23.50 21.52
N PHE A 320 -2.53 -22.87 20.52
CA PHE A 320 -2.68 -23.44 19.17
C PHE A 320 -1.34 -23.54 18.43
N GLN A 321 -0.40 -22.61 18.67
CA GLN A 321 0.96 -22.73 18.13
C GLN A 321 1.71 -23.93 18.75
N ALA A 322 1.47 -24.24 20.03
CA ALA A 322 2.04 -25.42 20.68
C ALA A 322 1.42 -26.72 20.13
N LEU A 323 0.11 -26.73 19.90
CA LEU A 323 -0.64 -27.87 19.35
C LEU A 323 -0.26 -28.25 17.91
N LEU A 324 0.41 -27.37 17.15
CA LEU A 324 0.99 -27.70 15.83
C LEU A 324 1.85 -28.97 15.85
N LYS A 325 2.53 -29.20 17.00
CA LYS A 325 3.45 -30.33 17.16
C LYS A 325 2.82 -31.49 17.95
N ALA A 326 1.53 -31.46 18.27
CA ALA A 326 0.86 -32.52 19.02
C ALA A 326 0.92 -33.86 18.27
N ARG A 327 1.43 -34.90 18.93
CA ARG A 327 1.55 -36.25 18.38
C ARG A 327 1.29 -37.30 19.47
N PRO A 328 0.51 -38.36 19.24
CA PRO A 328 0.42 -39.47 20.19
C PRO A 328 1.78 -40.16 20.29
N VAL A 329 2.32 -40.29 21.50
CA VAL A 329 3.66 -40.87 21.73
C VAL A 329 3.65 -42.12 22.61
N ALA A 330 2.61 -42.30 23.44
CA ALA A 330 2.43 -43.48 24.29
C ALA A 330 0.95 -43.63 24.69
N GLY A 331 0.56 -44.82 25.14
CA GLY A 331 -0.77 -45.15 25.63
C GLY A 331 -1.75 -45.58 24.54
N ASP A 332 -3.03 -45.29 24.77
CA ASP A 332 -4.13 -45.66 23.87
C ASP A 332 -4.03 -44.89 22.54
N VAL A 333 -3.75 -45.61 21.46
CA VAL A 333 -3.51 -45.04 20.12
C VAL A 333 -4.76 -44.41 19.54
N GLU A 334 -5.93 -45.01 19.76
CA GLU A 334 -7.20 -44.50 19.23
C GLU A 334 -7.60 -43.21 19.94
N LEU A 335 -7.49 -43.16 21.26
CA LEU A 335 -7.75 -41.95 22.05
C LEU A 335 -6.75 -40.83 21.68
N GLY A 336 -5.48 -41.17 21.47
CA GLY A 336 -4.48 -40.22 21.01
C GLY A 336 -4.81 -39.63 19.63
N ARG A 337 -5.25 -40.47 18.68
CA ARG A 337 -5.71 -40.01 17.37
C ARG A 337 -6.93 -39.10 17.49
N ALA A 338 -7.92 -39.49 18.30
CA ALA A 338 -9.12 -38.69 18.54
C ALA A 338 -8.79 -37.30 19.13
N TYR A 339 -7.78 -37.20 19.99
CA TYR A 339 -7.30 -35.91 20.50
C TYR A 339 -6.71 -35.02 19.41
N VAL A 340 -5.87 -35.58 18.53
CA VAL A 340 -5.29 -34.82 17.41
C VAL A 340 -6.38 -34.41 16.43
N GLU A 341 -7.28 -35.32 16.04
CA GLU A 341 -8.41 -35.01 15.16
C GLU A 341 -9.32 -33.93 15.74
N MET A 342 -9.52 -33.91 17.06
CA MET A 342 -10.29 -32.86 17.74
C MET A 342 -9.59 -31.50 17.71
N THR A 343 -8.27 -31.46 17.92
CA THR A 343 -7.52 -30.19 18.05
C THR A 343 -7.12 -29.59 16.71
N GLN A 344 -6.85 -30.40 15.69
CA GLN A 344 -6.33 -29.94 14.39
C GLN A 344 -7.22 -28.87 13.72
N PRO A 345 -8.55 -29.04 13.58
CA PRO A 345 -9.39 -27.99 13.00
C PRO A 345 -9.29 -26.65 13.74
N MET A 346 -9.15 -26.70 15.08
CA MET A 346 -9.03 -25.50 15.91
C MET A 346 -7.67 -24.80 15.71
N VAL A 347 -6.59 -25.57 15.54
CA VAL A 347 -5.25 -25.04 15.25
C VAL A 347 -5.25 -24.23 13.95
N TRP A 348 -5.82 -24.79 12.87
CA TRP A 348 -5.84 -24.13 11.56
C TRP A 348 -6.89 -23.00 11.46
N ALA A 349 -7.89 -22.99 12.33
CA ALA A 349 -8.83 -21.88 12.48
C ALA A 349 -8.33 -20.75 13.39
N ALA A 350 -7.28 -20.98 14.19
CA ALA A 350 -6.82 -20.04 15.21
C ALA A 350 -6.42 -18.66 14.64
N VAL A 351 -5.96 -18.61 13.39
CA VAL A 351 -5.60 -17.36 12.69
C VAL A 351 -6.77 -16.39 12.50
N ARG A 352 -8.02 -16.87 12.58
CA ARG A 352 -9.24 -16.04 12.47
C ARG A 352 -9.44 -15.11 13.66
N ARG A 353 -8.69 -15.31 14.74
CA ARG A 353 -8.73 -14.45 15.92
C ARG A 353 -8.18 -13.07 15.56
N GLU A 354 -8.82 -12.04 16.10
CA GLU A 354 -8.39 -10.67 15.91
C GLU A 354 -6.93 -10.49 16.34
N ASN A 355 -6.13 -9.78 15.54
CA ASN A 355 -4.71 -9.48 15.81
C ASN A 355 -3.81 -10.70 16.02
N PHE A 356 -4.15 -11.87 15.46
CA PHE A 356 -3.37 -13.11 15.65
C PHE A 356 -1.88 -12.97 15.29
N VAL A 357 -1.58 -12.35 14.14
CA VAL A 357 -0.20 -12.21 13.64
C VAL A 357 0.58 -11.26 14.55
N GLU A 358 -0.05 -10.16 14.92
CA GLU A 358 0.49 -9.13 15.81
C GLU A 358 0.76 -9.71 17.21
N ASP A 359 -0.14 -10.54 17.73
CA ASP A 359 0.01 -11.26 19.00
C ASP A 359 1.16 -12.26 18.97
N ALA A 360 1.29 -13.04 17.88
CA ALA A 360 2.40 -13.97 17.69
C ALA A 360 3.75 -13.23 17.64
N GLN A 361 3.80 -12.09 16.96
CA GLN A 361 4.99 -11.23 16.91
C GLN A 361 5.30 -10.59 18.27
N ALA A 362 4.29 -10.11 18.99
CA ALA A 362 4.44 -9.56 20.33
C ALA A 362 4.94 -10.61 21.33
N MET A 363 4.43 -11.84 21.24
CA MET A 363 4.90 -12.98 22.02
C MET A 363 6.38 -13.24 21.77
N ARG A 364 6.84 -13.26 20.51
CA ARG A 364 8.26 -13.47 20.18
C ARG A 364 9.15 -12.39 20.79
N ARG A 365 8.77 -11.11 20.64
CA ARG A 365 9.47 -9.96 21.24
C ARG A 365 9.54 -10.09 22.77
N ARG A 366 8.47 -10.58 23.41
CA ARG A 366 8.45 -10.84 24.84
C ARG A 366 9.45 -11.93 25.23
N VAL A 367 9.47 -13.07 24.52
CA VAL A 367 10.44 -14.16 24.78
C VAL A 367 11.88 -13.66 24.67
N GLU A 368 12.16 -12.80 23.68
CA GLU A 368 13.49 -12.20 23.49
C GLU A 368 13.92 -11.33 24.68
N ARG A 369 13.03 -10.45 25.15
CA ARG A 369 13.31 -9.55 26.29
C ARG A 369 13.50 -10.26 27.63
N HIS A 370 13.02 -11.50 27.77
CA HIS A 370 13.22 -12.30 28.99
C HIS A 370 14.56 -13.03 29.02
N VAL A 371 15.35 -12.99 27.95
CA VAL A 371 16.70 -13.54 27.94
C VAL A 371 17.62 -12.64 28.78
N PRO A 372 18.32 -13.16 29.81
CA PRO A 372 19.25 -12.36 30.61
C PRO A 372 20.35 -11.72 29.74
N ALA A 373 20.63 -10.43 29.94
CA ALA A 373 21.59 -9.69 29.12
C ALA A 373 23.00 -10.31 29.10
N ALA A 374 23.46 -10.85 30.24
CA ALA A 374 24.76 -11.52 30.35
C ALA A 374 24.87 -12.83 29.54
N GLU A 375 23.74 -13.41 29.15
CA GLU A 375 23.66 -14.66 28.40
C GLU A 375 23.30 -14.47 26.93
N ALA A 376 22.75 -13.31 26.55
CA ALA A 376 22.13 -13.06 25.25
C ALA A 376 23.05 -13.39 24.07
N ASP A 377 24.34 -13.08 24.16
CA ASP A 377 25.31 -13.31 23.08
C ASP A 377 25.71 -14.78 22.89
N ARG A 378 25.38 -15.62 23.87
CA ARG A 378 25.73 -17.04 23.92
C ARG A 378 24.52 -17.95 23.80
N GLN A 379 23.30 -17.41 23.86
CA GLN A 379 22.06 -18.18 23.79
C GLN A 379 21.80 -18.73 22.40
N ILE A 380 21.89 -20.06 22.27
CA ILE A 380 21.69 -20.77 21.01
C ILE A 380 20.20 -20.82 20.62
N LYS A 381 19.33 -20.96 21.63
CA LYS A 381 17.91 -21.21 21.44
C LYS A 381 17.07 -19.94 21.38
N LEU A 382 17.14 -19.12 22.44
CA LEU A 382 16.21 -17.99 22.65
C LEU A 382 16.73 -16.64 22.18
N GLY A 383 18.05 -16.52 22.00
CA GLY A 383 18.70 -15.28 21.58
C GLY A 383 18.36 -14.87 20.16
N VAL A 384 18.72 -13.63 19.81
CA VAL A 384 18.56 -13.07 18.46
C VAL A 384 19.31 -13.93 17.43
N GLY A 385 18.62 -14.35 16.38
CA GLY A 385 19.17 -15.25 15.36
C GLY A 385 19.29 -16.71 15.82
N GLY A 386 18.60 -17.10 16.90
CA GLY A 386 18.62 -18.44 17.48
C GLY A 386 17.59 -19.40 16.89
N LEU A 387 17.54 -20.63 17.42
CA LEU A 387 16.60 -21.68 16.97
C LEU A 387 15.15 -21.22 17.00
N ARG A 388 14.77 -20.43 18.02
CA ARG A 388 13.39 -19.99 18.22
C ARG A 388 12.92 -19.03 17.13
N ASP A 389 13.81 -18.24 16.52
CA ASP A 389 13.48 -17.37 15.40
C ASP A 389 13.07 -18.20 14.18
N VAL A 390 13.79 -19.30 13.89
CA VAL A 390 13.42 -20.22 12.82
C VAL A 390 12.08 -20.89 13.09
N GLU A 391 11.91 -21.46 14.29
CA GLU A 391 10.68 -22.16 14.69
C GLU A 391 9.46 -21.23 14.58
N PHE A 392 9.56 -20.00 15.10
CA PHE A 392 8.47 -19.02 15.04
C PHE A 392 8.14 -18.59 13.62
N THR A 393 9.15 -18.36 12.77
CA THR A 393 8.95 -18.04 11.35
C THR A 393 8.14 -19.13 10.65
N VAL A 394 8.59 -20.38 10.78
CA VAL A 394 7.95 -21.51 10.10
C VAL A 394 6.52 -21.71 10.63
N GLN A 395 6.35 -21.71 11.96
CA GLN A 395 5.04 -21.91 12.58
C GLN A 395 4.03 -20.82 12.19
N LEU A 396 4.43 -19.55 12.18
CA LEU A 396 3.54 -18.45 11.78
C LEU A 396 3.09 -18.61 10.32
N LEU A 397 4.02 -18.91 9.42
CA LEU A 397 3.70 -19.15 8.01
C LEU A 397 2.76 -20.35 7.83
N GLN A 398 2.97 -21.43 8.58
CA GLN A 398 2.05 -22.57 8.59
C GLN A 398 0.66 -22.18 9.08
N LEU A 399 0.54 -21.39 10.15
CA LEU A 399 -0.76 -21.01 10.72
C LEU A 399 -1.54 -20.07 9.80
N VAL A 400 -0.85 -19.16 9.11
CA VAL A 400 -1.47 -18.24 8.15
C VAL A 400 -1.93 -18.97 6.89
N HIS A 401 -1.08 -19.83 6.32
CA HIS A 401 -1.35 -20.43 5.01
C HIS A 401 -1.98 -21.83 5.09
N GLY A 402 -1.74 -22.57 6.18
CA GLY A 402 -2.10 -23.97 6.33
C GLY A 402 -3.61 -24.20 6.38
N ARG A 403 -4.41 -23.18 6.66
CA ARG A 403 -5.88 -23.25 6.56
C ARG A 403 -6.36 -23.70 5.17
N ALA A 404 -5.72 -23.20 4.12
CA ALA A 404 -6.11 -23.46 2.73
C ALA A 404 -5.22 -24.50 2.03
N ASP A 405 -4.09 -24.85 2.64
CA ASP A 405 -3.11 -25.77 2.09
C ASP A 405 -2.68 -26.78 3.15
N GLU A 406 -3.22 -27.99 3.05
CA GLU A 406 -2.92 -29.04 4.03
C GLU A 406 -1.48 -29.59 3.89
N SER A 407 -0.84 -29.40 2.73
CA SER A 407 0.48 -29.95 2.44
C SER A 407 1.60 -29.36 3.32
N ILE A 408 1.36 -28.17 3.88
CA ILE A 408 2.31 -27.47 4.76
C ILE A 408 2.06 -27.72 6.24
N ARG A 409 1.11 -28.57 6.63
CA ARG A 409 0.68 -28.82 8.03
C ARG A 409 1.60 -29.76 8.84
N SER A 410 2.88 -29.89 8.48
CA SER A 410 3.81 -30.78 9.18
C SER A 410 4.21 -30.26 10.57
N GLY A 411 4.26 -31.13 11.59
CA GLY A 411 4.78 -30.78 12.92
C GLY A 411 6.31 -30.61 12.98
N SER A 412 7.04 -31.10 11.97
CA SER A 412 8.50 -30.95 11.84
C SER A 412 8.83 -29.62 11.17
N THR A 413 9.71 -28.83 11.79
CA THR A 413 10.09 -27.48 11.34
C THR A 413 10.77 -27.54 9.96
N LEU A 414 11.67 -28.49 9.74
CA LEU A 414 12.38 -28.61 8.46
C LEU A 414 11.47 -29.15 7.34
N THR A 415 10.57 -30.09 7.67
CA THR A 415 9.60 -30.62 6.71
C THR A 415 8.60 -29.54 6.31
N ALA A 416 8.09 -28.77 7.27
CA ALA A 416 7.22 -27.63 7.03
C ALA A 416 7.91 -26.55 6.20
N LEU A 417 9.17 -26.20 6.50
CA LEU A 417 9.92 -25.23 5.71
C LEU A 417 10.13 -25.68 4.26
N ALA A 418 10.41 -26.96 4.04
CA ALA A 418 10.52 -27.53 2.70
C ALA A 418 9.17 -27.46 1.94
N ALA A 419 8.06 -27.80 2.61
CA ALA A 419 6.72 -27.71 2.03
C ALA A 419 6.34 -26.24 1.71
N LEU A 420 6.64 -25.30 2.61
CA LEU A 420 6.45 -23.87 2.39
C LEU A 420 7.25 -23.34 1.18
N ALA A 421 8.47 -23.85 0.97
CA ALA A 421 9.30 -23.49 -0.18
C ALA A 421 8.77 -24.07 -1.50
N ALA A 422 8.25 -25.31 -1.46
CA ALA A 422 7.62 -25.99 -2.58
C ALA A 422 6.32 -25.28 -3.00
N GLY A 423 5.49 -24.88 -2.03
CA GLY A 423 4.26 -24.11 -2.24
C GLY A 423 4.47 -22.64 -2.61
N GLY A 424 5.71 -22.15 -2.66
CA GLY A 424 6.05 -20.78 -3.08
C GLY A 424 5.95 -19.70 -1.99
N TYR A 425 5.46 -20.06 -0.80
CA TYR A 425 5.34 -19.17 0.37
C TYR A 425 6.70 -18.59 0.80
N VAL A 426 7.77 -19.39 0.66
CA VAL A 426 9.15 -18.98 0.96
C VAL A 426 10.03 -19.07 -0.31
N GLY A 427 10.97 -18.14 -0.46
CA GLY A 427 12.01 -18.20 -1.50
C GLY A 427 12.85 -19.49 -1.39
N ARG A 428 13.21 -20.13 -2.50
CA ARG A 428 14.02 -21.38 -2.48
C ARG A 428 15.35 -21.18 -1.76
N GLU A 429 16.04 -20.09 -2.08
CA GLU A 429 17.31 -19.72 -1.45
C GLU A 429 17.13 -19.41 0.05
N HIS A 430 16.10 -18.63 0.41
CA HIS A 430 15.80 -18.30 1.80
C HIS A 430 15.50 -19.55 2.62
N ALA A 431 14.69 -20.48 2.10
CA ALA A 431 14.38 -21.74 2.77
C ALA A 431 15.61 -22.64 2.90
N ALA A 432 16.44 -22.76 1.86
CA ALA A 432 17.67 -23.53 1.89
C ALA A 432 18.67 -22.97 2.92
N GLN A 433 18.85 -21.65 2.94
CA GLN A 433 19.71 -20.96 3.90
C GLN A 433 19.19 -21.12 5.34
N LEU A 434 17.91 -20.86 5.58
CA LEU A 434 17.29 -21.01 6.90
C LEU A 434 17.37 -22.46 7.41
N ALA A 435 17.17 -23.44 6.54
CA ALA A 435 17.31 -24.85 6.87
C ALA A 435 18.76 -25.23 7.23
N ALA A 436 19.75 -24.72 6.48
CA ALA A 436 21.17 -24.94 6.79
C ALA A 436 21.54 -24.31 8.14
N CYS A 437 21.10 -23.08 8.39
CA CYS A 437 21.25 -22.41 9.67
C CYS A 437 20.64 -23.24 10.81
N TYR A 438 19.37 -23.66 10.68
CA TYR A 438 18.68 -24.46 11.71
C TYR A 438 19.40 -25.77 12.04
N ARG A 439 19.85 -26.51 11.01
CA ARG A 439 20.65 -27.73 11.19
C ARG A 439 21.93 -27.45 11.96
N PHE A 440 22.68 -26.42 11.58
CA PHE A 440 23.91 -26.03 12.29
C PHE A 440 23.65 -25.66 13.76
N LEU A 441 22.65 -24.80 14.01
CA LEU A 441 22.26 -24.39 15.36
C LEU A 441 21.85 -25.60 16.24
N ARG A 442 21.11 -26.55 15.66
CA ARG A 442 20.64 -27.74 16.38
C ARG A 442 21.77 -28.72 16.65
N VAL A 443 22.66 -28.95 15.68
CA VAL A 443 23.88 -29.76 15.88
C VAL A 443 24.74 -29.16 16.99
N LEU A 444 24.94 -27.84 17.00
CA LEU A 444 25.64 -27.15 18.10
C LEU A 444 24.98 -27.43 19.46
N GLU A 445 23.66 -27.25 19.55
CA GLU A 445 22.91 -27.52 20.77
C GLU A 445 23.07 -28.99 21.22
N HIS A 446 23.01 -29.94 20.28
CA HIS A 446 23.22 -31.36 20.55
C HIS A 446 24.63 -31.64 21.08
N ARG A 447 25.68 -31.08 20.46
CA ARG A 447 27.07 -31.32 20.85
C ARG A 447 27.44 -30.70 22.19
N VAL A 448 26.93 -29.49 22.49
CA VAL A 448 27.15 -28.87 23.80
C VAL A 448 26.48 -29.70 24.90
N GLN A 449 25.28 -30.22 24.66
CA GLN A 449 24.55 -31.05 25.62
C GLN A 449 25.18 -32.44 25.82
N MET A 450 25.57 -33.09 24.73
CA MET A 450 26.10 -34.46 24.71
C MET A 450 27.36 -34.62 25.56
N TRP A 451 28.22 -33.60 25.63
CA TRP A 451 29.53 -33.68 26.31
C TRP A 451 29.42 -34.23 27.75
N ARG A 452 28.47 -33.71 28.52
CA ARG A 452 28.20 -34.12 29.92
C ARG A 452 26.79 -34.64 30.15
N MET A 453 25.99 -34.79 29.08
CA MET A 453 24.55 -35.03 29.18
C MET A 453 23.89 -34.03 30.14
N GLN A 454 24.16 -32.73 29.92
CA GLN A 454 23.65 -31.64 30.74
C GLN A 454 22.82 -30.67 29.90
N ARG A 455 21.67 -30.25 30.43
CA ARG A 455 20.80 -29.28 29.77
C ARG A 455 21.48 -27.91 29.79
N THR A 456 21.85 -27.43 28.61
CA THR A 456 22.34 -26.07 28.39
C THR A 456 21.96 -25.62 26.99
N HIS A 457 21.73 -24.31 26.86
CA HIS A 457 21.51 -23.62 25.59
C HIS A 457 22.57 -22.54 25.36
N LEU A 458 23.63 -22.53 26.16
CA LEU A 458 24.70 -21.55 26.11
C LEU A 458 25.91 -22.11 25.39
N LEU A 459 26.44 -21.34 24.44
CA LEU A 459 27.74 -21.62 23.86
C LEU A 459 28.83 -21.52 24.96
N PRO A 460 29.80 -22.45 25.03
CA PRO A 460 30.91 -22.35 25.97
C PRO A 460 31.82 -21.15 25.67
N GLN A 461 32.58 -20.72 26.67
CA GLN A 461 33.54 -19.60 26.55
C GLN A 461 35.00 -20.05 26.56
N ALA A 462 35.31 -21.13 27.27
CA ALA A 462 36.69 -21.61 27.38
C ALA A 462 37.17 -22.13 26.02
N GLU A 463 38.36 -21.70 25.59
CA GLU A 463 38.94 -22.10 24.31
C GLU A 463 39.02 -23.63 24.12
N PRO A 464 39.39 -24.45 25.13
CA PRO A 464 39.39 -25.91 24.98
C PRO A 464 38.00 -26.47 24.67
N ASP A 465 36.94 -25.94 25.30
CA ASP A 465 35.57 -26.37 25.05
C ASP A 465 35.10 -25.98 23.64
N LEU A 466 35.47 -24.79 23.16
CA LEU A 466 35.18 -24.33 21.81
C LEU A 466 35.94 -25.14 20.76
N ARG A 467 37.19 -25.50 21.01
CA ARG A 467 38.00 -26.35 20.12
C ARG A 467 37.40 -27.75 20.00
N ARG A 468 37.01 -28.38 21.11
CA ARG A 468 36.27 -29.64 21.12
C ARG A 468 34.97 -29.51 20.32
N LEU A 469 34.19 -28.46 20.60
CA LEU A 469 32.92 -28.24 19.93
C LEU A 469 33.10 -28.10 18.41
N ALA A 470 34.10 -27.32 17.97
CA ALA A 470 34.43 -27.14 16.55
C ALA A 470 34.73 -28.48 15.86
N ARG A 471 35.55 -29.33 16.50
CA ARG A 471 35.84 -30.69 16.00
C ARG A 471 34.59 -31.56 15.93
N SER A 472 33.73 -31.50 16.96
CA SER A 472 32.50 -32.31 17.04
C SER A 472 31.41 -31.93 16.03
N VAL A 473 31.52 -30.76 15.39
CA VAL A 473 30.60 -30.30 14.33
C VAL A 473 31.22 -30.36 12.92
N GLY A 474 32.41 -30.97 12.79
CA GLY A 474 33.11 -31.11 11.51
C GLY A 474 34.02 -29.93 11.11
N MET A 475 34.22 -28.95 12.00
CA MET A 475 35.04 -27.75 11.77
C MET A 475 36.44 -27.86 12.39
N ARG A 476 37.09 -29.01 12.19
CA ARG A 476 38.40 -29.31 12.80
C ARG A 476 39.49 -28.36 12.30
N THR A 477 39.48 -28.02 11.01
CA THR A 477 40.48 -27.17 10.37
C THR A 477 40.36 -25.70 10.76
N GLU A 478 39.15 -25.24 10.98
CA GLU A 478 38.79 -23.86 11.28
C GLU A 478 38.93 -23.55 12.78
N GLY A 479 38.83 -24.57 13.64
CA GLY A 479 39.06 -24.46 15.07
C GLY A 479 38.04 -23.59 15.80
N ALA A 480 38.41 -23.14 17.01
CA ALA A 480 37.53 -22.38 17.88
C ALA A 480 37.13 -21.02 17.30
N GLU A 481 38.06 -20.31 16.65
CA GLU A 481 37.81 -19.01 16.02
C GLU A 481 36.85 -19.13 14.84
N GLY A 482 37.10 -20.06 13.92
CA GLY A 482 36.21 -20.26 12.77
C GLY A 482 34.83 -20.76 13.17
N LEU A 483 34.71 -21.54 14.25
CA LEU A 483 33.41 -21.89 14.84
C LEU A 483 32.63 -20.65 15.29
N LEU A 484 33.30 -19.73 16.00
CA LEU A 484 32.69 -18.48 16.49
C LEU A 484 32.29 -17.57 15.34
N GLU A 485 33.12 -17.46 14.29
CA GLU A 485 32.79 -16.71 13.08
C GLU A 485 31.57 -17.29 12.36
N ARG A 486 31.54 -18.62 12.18
CA ARG A 486 30.41 -19.31 11.58
C ARG A 486 29.14 -19.13 12.41
N TRP A 487 29.22 -19.25 13.73
CA TRP A 487 28.13 -18.98 14.67
C TRP A 487 27.56 -17.57 14.49
N ARG A 488 28.42 -16.54 14.50
CA ARG A 488 28.00 -15.14 14.30
C ARG A 488 27.36 -14.92 12.93
N SER A 489 27.91 -15.53 11.88
CA SER A 489 27.33 -15.47 10.54
C SER A 489 25.94 -16.10 10.48
N VAL A 490 25.79 -17.30 11.03
CA VAL A 490 24.50 -18.00 11.08
C VAL A 490 23.46 -17.20 11.85
N ARG A 491 23.82 -16.59 12.99
CA ARG A 491 22.89 -15.73 13.74
C ARG A 491 22.43 -14.53 12.92
N ARG A 492 23.34 -13.86 12.20
CA ARG A 492 22.98 -12.73 11.32
C ARG A 492 22.04 -13.17 10.19
N ASP A 493 22.33 -14.31 9.57
CA ASP A 493 21.51 -14.85 8.48
C ASP A 493 20.10 -15.24 8.97
N VAL A 494 20.01 -15.95 10.10
CA VAL A 494 18.72 -16.30 10.71
C VAL A 494 17.95 -15.04 11.07
N ARG A 495 18.61 -14.04 11.67
CA ARG A 495 17.93 -12.80 12.06
C ARG A 495 17.39 -12.05 10.85
N ARG A 496 18.21 -11.86 9.82
CA ARG A 496 17.78 -11.21 8.57
C ARG A 496 16.60 -11.94 7.93
N LEU A 497 16.69 -13.26 7.78
CA LEU A 497 15.61 -14.07 7.20
C LEU A 497 14.36 -14.10 8.07
N HIS A 498 14.50 -14.12 9.40
CA HIS A 498 13.39 -14.00 10.32
C HIS A 498 12.70 -12.64 10.16
N GLU A 499 13.45 -11.54 10.09
CA GLU A 499 12.91 -10.20 9.85
C GLU A 499 12.15 -10.12 8.52
N GLU A 500 12.73 -10.61 7.43
CA GLU A 500 12.13 -10.61 6.08
C GLU A 500 10.86 -11.47 5.97
N LEU A 501 10.80 -12.61 6.68
CA LEU A 501 9.71 -13.59 6.53
C LEU A 501 8.64 -13.44 7.61
N PHE A 502 9.01 -13.26 8.88
CA PHE A 502 8.09 -13.25 10.02
C PHE A 502 7.38 -11.90 10.22
N TYR A 503 8.03 -10.80 9.82
CA TYR A 503 7.46 -9.44 9.88
C TYR A 503 6.97 -8.95 8.51
N ARG A 504 6.81 -9.86 7.54
CA ARG A 504 6.35 -9.53 6.20
C ARG A 504 5.00 -8.79 6.22
N PRO A 505 4.87 -7.61 5.59
CA PRO A 505 3.65 -6.78 5.64
C PRO A 505 2.38 -7.46 5.10
N LEU A 506 2.53 -8.38 4.14
CA LEU A 506 1.41 -9.11 3.55
C LEU A 506 0.81 -10.18 4.46
N LEU A 507 1.51 -10.62 5.52
CA LEU A 507 1.02 -11.68 6.39
C LEU A 507 -0.23 -11.29 7.19
N PRO A 508 -0.28 -10.12 7.86
CA PRO A 508 -1.52 -9.64 8.48
C PRO A 508 -2.68 -9.51 7.49
N ALA A 509 -2.44 -8.99 6.29
CA ALA A 509 -3.47 -8.86 5.26
C ALA A 509 -4.00 -10.23 4.82
N THR A 510 -3.11 -11.21 4.61
CA THR A 510 -3.48 -12.57 4.23
C THR A 510 -4.24 -13.30 5.34
N ALA A 511 -3.87 -13.07 6.60
CA ALA A 511 -4.54 -13.66 7.77
C ALA A 511 -6.00 -13.21 7.90
N ARG A 512 -6.33 -11.97 7.50
CA ARG A 512 -7.69 -11.39 7.58
C ARG A 512 -8.64 -11.90 6.50
N LEU A 513 -8.11 -12.47 5.41
CA LEU A 513 -8.93 -13.04 4.35
C LEU A 513 -9.75 -14.23 4.90
N SER A 514 -11.01 -14.43 4.53
CA SER A 514 -11.77 -15.64 4.87
C SER A 514 -11.33 -16.88 4.06
N GLU A 515 -11.75 -18.08 4.44
CA GLU A 515 -11.43 -19.33 3.74
C GLU A 515 -12.00 -19.36 2.30
N ALA A 516 -13.16 -18.71 2.10
CA ALA A 516 -13.77 -18.48 0.79
C ALA A 516 -13.05 -17.38 -0.03
N ASP A 517 -12.23 -16.54 0.60
CA ASP A 517 -11.39 -15.56 -0.10
C ASP A 517 -10.18 -16.24 -0.74
N VAL A 518 -9.76 -17.37 -0.17
CA VAL A 518 -8.62 -18.16 -0.63
C VAL A 518 -9.05 -19.24 -1.61
N THR A 519 -10.28 -19.77 -1.46
CA THR A 519 -10.86 -20.78 -2.35
C THR A 519 -11.86 -20.15 -3.33
N LEU A 520 -11.39 -19.87 -4.54
CA LEU A 520 -12.20 -19.27 -5.61
C LEU A 520 -13.10 -20.31 -6.28
N ALA A 521 -14.17 -20.75 -5.62
CA ALA A 521 -15.26 -21.44 -6.32
C ALA A 521 -15.91 -20.43 -7.33
N PRO A 522 -16.11 -20.79 -8.61
CA PRO A 522 -16.40 -19.82 -9.68
C PRO A 522 -17.57 -18.86 -9.38
N GLU A 523 -18.66 -19.39 -8.84
CA GLU A 523 -19.91 -18.63 -8.68
C GLU A 523 -19.91 -17.74 -7.44
N ALA A 524 -19.32 -18.23 -6.35
CA ALA A 524 -19.09 -17.43 -5.14
C ALA A 524 -18.07 -16.32 -5.39
N ALA A 525 -17.03 -16.59 -6.18
CA ALA A 525 -16.01 -15.62 -6.55
C ALA A 525 -16.60 -14.49 -7.42
N ARG A 526 -17.55 -14.81 -8.31
CA ARG A 526 -18.23 -13.82 -9.15
C ARG A 526 -19.03 -12.81 -8.32
N HIS A 527 -19.91 -13.30 -7.44
CA HIS A 527 -20.71 -12.44 -6.55
C HIS A 527 -19.83 -11.57 -5.64
N ARG A 528 -18.67 -12.09 -5.24
CA ARG A 528 -17.72 -11.35 -4.42
C ARG A 528 -17.07 -10.19 -5.17
N LEU A 529 -16.62 -10.44 -6.40
CA LEU A 529 -16.02 -9.39 -7.24
C LEU A 529 -17.02 -8.26 -7.47
N GLU A 530 -18.31 -8.57 -7.70
CA GLU A 530 -19.39 -7.58 -7.74
C GLU A 530 -19.49 -6.80 -6.42
N ALA A 531 -19.49 -7.49 -5.28
CA ALA A 531 -19.62 -6.86 -3.96
C ALA A 531 -18.46 -5.91 -3.59
N ILE A 532 -17.24 -6.15 -4.09
CA ILE A 532 -16.08 -5.29 -3.84
C ILE A 532 -15.85 -4.24 -4.94
N GLY A 533 -16.71 -4.16 -5.96
CA GLY A 533 -16.72 -3.06 -6.93
C GLY A 533 -16.19 -3.36 -8.34
N TYR A 534 -15.97 -4.64 -8.70
CA TYR A 534 -15.68 -5.02 -10.09
C TYR A 534 -16.95 -4.97 -10.95
N ARG A 535 -16.85 -4.37 -12.14
CA ARG A 535 -17.96 -4.19 -13.08
C ARG A 535 -18.06 -5.33 -14.10
N ASP A 536 -16.95 -6.00 -14.44
CA ASP A 536 -16.92 -7.25 -15.22
C ASP A 536 -16.29 -8.40 -14.40
N PRO A 537 -17.02 -8.95 -13.41
CA PRO A 537 -16.59 -10.12 -12.64
C PRO A 537 -16.21 -11.32 -13.51
N GLY A 538 -16.90 -11.53 -14.63
CA GLY A 538 -16.61 -12.64 -15.54
C GLY A 538 -15.25 -12.47 -16.23
N GLY A 539 -14.92 -11.25 -16.67
CA GLY A 539 -13.60 -10.87 -17.17
C GLY A 539 -12.51 -10.98 -16.12
N ALA A 540 -12.77 -10.48 -14.92
CA ALA A 540 -11.86 -10.58 -13.79
C ALA A 540 -11.53 -12.04 -13.46
N LEU A 541 -12.52 -12.94 -13.42
CA LEU A 541 -12.28 -14.38 -13.21
C LEU A 541 -11.42 -15.01 -14.31
N ARG A 542 -11.62 -14.64 -15.58
CA ARG A 542 -10.75 -15.11 -16.67
C ARG A 542 -9.30 -14.63 -16.50
N HIS A 543 -9.09 -13.41 -16.01
CA HIS A 543 -7.74 -12.88 -15.74
C HIS A 543 -7.09 -13.56 -14.54
N ILE A 544 -7.85 -13.79 -13.47
CA ILE A 544 -7.39 -14.53 -12.29
C ILE A 544 -7.00 -15.95 -12.68
N ALA A 545 -7.84 -16.66 -13.44
CA ALA A 545 -7.56 -18.01 -13.92
C ALA A 545 -6.25 -18.03 -14.74
N ALA A 546 -6.11 -17.12 -15.71
CA ALA A 546 -4.88 -17.03 -16.52
C ALA A 546 -3.60 -16.80 -15.70
N LEU A 547 -3.68 -16.09 -14.57
CA LEU A 547 -2.53 -15.82 -13.69
C LEU A 547 -2.24 -16.93 -12.68
N SER A 548 -3.26 -17.70 -12.30
CA SER A 548 -3.23 -18.61 -11.14
C SER A 548 -3.37 -20.08 -11.50
N GLU A 549 -3.75 -20.42 -12.74
CA GLU A 549 -3.87 -21.80 -13.20
C GLU A 549 -2.50 -22.46 -13.44
N GLY A 550 -2.48 -23.78 -13.22
CA GLY A 550 -1.31 -24.62 -13.42
C GLY A 550 -0.45 -24.85 -12.16
N LEU A 551 0.56 -25.70 -12.34
CA LEU A 551 1.48 -26.17 -11.29
C LEU A 551 2.79 -25.37 -11.26
N SER A 552 2.89 -24.29 -12.04
CA SER A 552 4.11 -23.47 -12.07
C SER A 552 4.28 -22.71 -10.75
N ARG A 553 5.54 -22.46 -10.35
CA ARG A 553 5.84 -21.62 -9.18
C ARG A 553 5.27 -20.21 -9.33
N ARG A 554 5.23 -19.68 -10.55
CA ARG A 554 4.60 -18.40 -10.88
C ARG A 554 3.13 -18.41 -10.49
N ALA A 555 2.39 -19.44 -10.91
CA ALA A 555 0.98 -19.61 -10.56
C ALA A 555 0.78 -19.74 -9.04
N ALA A 556 1.66 -20.46 -8.35
CA ALA A 556 1.61 -20.57 -6.89
C ALA A 556 1.81 -19.23 -6.16
N ILE A 557 2.76 -18.39 -6.60
CA ILE A 557 2.97 -17.05 -6.03
C ILE A 557 1.78 -16.13 -6.34
N GLN A 558 1.26 -16.18 -7.57
CA GLN A 558 0.08 -15.41 -7.97
C GLN A 558 -1.17 -15.78 -7.16
N ARG A 559 -1.40 -17.07 -6.88
CA ARG A 559 -2.48 -17.53 -5.97
C ARG A 559 -2.39 -16.91 -4.57
N GLN A 560 -1.19 -16.56 -4.11
CA GLN A 560 -0.99 -15.92 -2.80
C GLN A 560 -1.17 -14.40 -2.87
N LEU A 561 -0.72 -13.77 -3.96
CA LEU A 561 -0.77 -12.32 -4.12
C LEU A 561 -2.18 -11.82 -4.48
N LEU A 562 -2.84 -12.50 -5.41
CA LEU A 562 -4.10 -12.06 -6.00
C LEU A 562 -5.19 -11.80 -4.94
N PRO A 563 -5.46 -12.66 -3.95
CA PRO A 563 -6.52 -12.41 -2.98
C PRO A 563 -6.39 -11.06 -2.24
N VAL A 564 -5.16 -10.64 -1.92
CA VAL A 564 -4.91 -9.33 -1.29
C VAL A 564 -5.00 -8.21 -2.32
N MET A 565 -4.37 -8.39 -3.48
CA MET A 565 -4.33 -7.36 -4.51
C MET A 565 -5.71 -7.05 -5.10
N LEU A 566 -6.63 -8.01 -5.18
CA LEU A 566 -8.02 -7.81 -5.63
C LEU A 566 -8.74 -6.77 -4.78
N GLY A 567 -8.53 -6.76 -3.46
CA GLY A 567 -9.06 -5.73 -2.58
C GLY A 567 -8.44 -4.35 -2.82
N TRP A 568 -7.17 -4.27 -3.18
CA TRP A 568 -6.50 -3.01 -3.48
C TRP A 568 -6.85 -2.44 -4.86
N PHE A 569 -7.04 -3.29 -5.87
CA PHE A 569 -7.58 -2.86 -7.16
C PHE A 569 -8.99 -2.28 -6.99
N ALA A 570 -9.83 -2.93 -6.17
CA ALA A 570 -11.18 -2.49 -5.81
C ALA A 570 -11.24 -1.12 -5.13
N ALA A 571 -10.17 -0.70 -4.45
CA ALA A 571 -10.08 0.64 -3.87
C ALA A 571 -9.82 1.74 -4.91
N GLY A 572 -9.43 1.38 -6.14
CA GLY A 572 -9.25 2.33 -7.24
C GLY A 572 -10.51 2.55 -8.09
N PRO A 573 -10.51 3.57 -8.96
CA PRO A 573 -11.66 3.91 -9.79
C PRO A 573 -11.97 2.89 -10.89
N ASP A 574 -10.98 2.11 -11.37
CA ASP A 574 -11.14 1.08 -12.41
C ASP A 574 -10.47 -0.26 -12.01
N PRO A 575 -11.12 -1.06 -11.14
CA PRO A 575 -10.59 -2.35 -10.69
C PRO A 575 -10.42 -3.38 -11.81
N ASP A 576 -11.35 -3.43 -12.77
CA ASP A 576 -11.30 -4.34 -13.92
C ASP A 576 -10.10 -4.01 -14.82
N GLY A 577 -9.92 -2.72 -15.15
CA GLY A 577 -8.77 -2.24 -15.91
C GLY A 577 -7.44 -2.48 -15.19
N GLY A 578 -7.40 -2.26 -13.88
CA GLY A 578 -6.22 -2.51 -13.04
C GLY A 578 -5.79 -3.98 -13.05
N LEU A 579 -6.73 -4.92 -12.91
CA LEU A 579 -6.45 -6.35 -12.95
C LEU A 579 -5.99 -6.80 -14.34
N LEU A 580 -6.59 -6.28 -15.41
CA LEU A 580 -6.14 -6.55 -16.78
C LEU A 580 -4.70 -6.04 -17.02
N ALA A 581 -4.40 -4.81 -16.57
CA ALA A 581 -3.07 -4.25 -16.67
C ALA A 581 -2.04 -5.06 -15.87
N PHE A 582 -2.41 -5.51 -14.67
CA PHE A 582 -1.58 -6.39 -13.84
C PHE A 582 -1.30 -7.73 -14.53
N ARG A 583 -2.31 -8.30 -15.20
CA ARG A 583 -2.14 -9.51 -15.99
C ARG A 583 -1.13 -9.29 -17.12
N ARG A 584 -1.29 -8.24 -17.91
CA ARG A 584 -0.38 -7.91 -19.03
C ARG A 584 1.05 -7.74 -18.55
N LEU A 585 1.23 -6.95 -17.49
CA LEU A 585 2.53 -6.73 -16.86
C LEU A 585 3.14 -8.05 -16.34
N SER A 586 2.33 -8.91 -15.72
CA SER A 586 2.76 -10.22 -15.24
C SER A 586 3.10 -11.19 -16.38
N ASP A 587 2.43 -11.11 -17.53
CA ASP A 587 2.72 -11.93 -18.70
C ASP A 587 4.05 -11.50 -19.34
N GLU A 588 4.31 -10.19 -19.41
CA GLU A 588 5.54 -9.62 -19.97
C GLU A 588 6.77 -9.83 -19.06
N LEU A 589 6.62 -9.65 -17.74
CA LEU A 589 7.67 -9.87 -16.74
C LEU A 589 7.76 -11.29 -16.19
N GLY A 590 6.85 -12.18 -16.55
CA GLY A 590 6.59 -13.40 -15.79
C GLY A 590 7.72 -14.44 -15.78
N SER A 591 8.74 -14.28 -16.62
CA SER A 591 9.97 -15.08 -16.58
C SER A 591 11.04 -14.49 -15.66
N THR A 592 10.91 -13.22 -15.26
CA THR A 592 11.91 -12.47 -14.50
C THR A 592 11.72 -12.69 -13.00
N HIS A 593 12.69 -13.38 -12.38
CA HIS A 593 12.57 -13.86 -10.99
C HIS A 593 12.36 -12.76 -9.95
N TRP A 594 12.83 -11.53 -10.21
CA TRP A 594 12.76 -10.43 -9.25
C TRP A 594 11.36 -9.81 -9.14
N PHE A 595 10.53 -9.79 -10.19
CA PHE A 595 9.23 -9.09 -10.18
C PHE A 595 8.25 -9.71 -9.19
N LEU A 596 7.97 -11.01 -9.33
CA LEU A 596 7.08 -11.70 -8.40
C LEU A 596 7.68 -11.82 -6.99
N LYS A 597 9.01 -11.82 -6.88
CA LYS A 597 9.69 -11.74 -5.59
C LYS A 597 9.43 -10.40 -4.92
N LEU A 598 9.60 -9.28 -5.63
CA LEU A 598 9.34 -7.92 -5.14
C LEU A 598 7.91 -7.80 -4.62
N LEU A 599 6.91 -8.19 -5.41
CA LEU A 599 5.50 -8.09 -5.00
C LEU A 599 5.17 -8.96 -3.78
N ARG A 600 5.78 -10.13 -3.67
CA ARG A 600 5.58 -11.05 -2.53
C ARG A 600 6.30 -10.60 -1.28
N ASP A 601 7.45 -9.94 -1.43
CA ASP A 601 8.32 -9.58 -0.31
C ASP A 601 8.03 -8.14 0.17
N SER A 602 7.50 -7.26 -0.69
CA SER A 602 7.08 -5.88 -0.38
C SER A 602 5.58 -5.67 -0.57
N GLY A 603 4.86 -5.54 0.55
CA GLY A 603 3.44 -5.19 0.54
C GLY A 603 3.19 -3.80 -0.03
N THR A 604 4.08 -2.85 0.26
CA THR A 604 4.01 -1.46 -0.25
C THR A 604 4.10 -1.42 -1.76
N ALA A 605 5.06 -2.15 -2.35
CA ALA A 605 5.21 -2.21 -3.81
C ALA A 605 3.97 -2.84 -4.46
N ALA A 606 3.43 -3.92 -3.90
CA ALA A 606 2.24 -4.58 -4.42
C ALA A 606 0.97 -3.72 -4.31
N GLU A 607 0.77 -3.04 -3.18
CA GLU A 607 -0.36 -2.12 -2.96
C GLU A 607 -0.26 -0.91 -3.89
N ARG A 608 0.91 -0.28 -3.98
CA ARG A 608 1.14 0.85 -4.89
C ARG A 608 0.97 0.46 -6.34
N LEU A 609 1.44 -0.72 -6.74
CA LEU A 609 1.22 -1.25 -8.07
C LEU A 609 -0.28 -1.40 -8.32
N ALA A 610 -1.02 -2.02 -7.40
CA ALA A 610 -2.46 -2.19 -7.55
C ALA A 610 -3.18 -0.85 -7.71
N ARG A 611 -2.88 0.12 -6.84
CA ARG A 611 -3.44 1.47 -6.85
C ARG A 611 -3.12 2.22 -8.15
N VAL A 612 -1.87 2.17 -8.62
CA VAL A 612 -1.46 2.87 -9.85
C VAL A 612 -2.17 2.29 -11.07
N LEU A 613 -2.21 0.95 -11.17
CA LEU A 613 -2.82 0.26 -12.30
C LEU A 613 -4.35 0.46 -12.36
N SER A 614 -5.03 0.53 -11.22
CA SER A 614 -6.48 0.79 -11.15
C SER A 614 -6.86 2.26 -11.25
N THR A 615 -5.90 3.19 -11.12
CA THR A 615 -6.16 4.64 -11.12
C THR A 615 -5.85 5.30 -12.45
N SER A 616 -4.77 4.88 -13.13
CA SER A 616 -4.31 5.57 -14.35
C SER A 616 -3.92 4.60 -15.45
N ARG A 617 -4.74 4.57 -16.52
CA ARG A 617 -4.42 3.83 -17.75
C ARG A 617 -3.10 4.31 -18.38
N TYR A 618 -2.81 5.62 -18.31
CA TYR A 618 -1.55 6.15 -18.81
C TYR A 618 -0.34 5.55 -18.08
N VAL A 619 -0.38 5.48 -16.75
CA VAL A 619 0.71 4.90 -15.97
C VAL A 619 0.79 3.39 -16.19
N ALA A 620 -0.35 2.70 -16.25
CA ALA A 620 -0.39 1.28 -16.59
C ALA A 620 0.31 0.98 -17.92
N ASP A 621 -0.05 1.71 -18.99
CA ASP A 621 0.57 1.56 -20.32
C ASP A 621 2.05 1.97 -20.33
N ALA A 622 2.46 2.88 -19.44
CA ALA A 622 3.86 3.31 -19.29
C ALA A 622 4.71 2.25 -18.58
N LEU A 623 4.18 1.64 -17.50
CA LEU A 623 4.83 0.55 -16.78
C LEU A 623 4.91 -0.73 -17.62
N THR A 624 3.89 -1.05 -18.42
CA THR A 624 3.96 -2.16 -19.37
C THR A 624 5.07 -1.95 -20.41
N ARG A 625 5.31 -0.71 -20.86
CA ARG A 625 6.39 -0.41 -21.81
C ARG A 625 7.79 -0.39 -21.18
N SER A 626 7.89 -0.32 -19.85
CA SER A 626 9.16 -0.30 -19.12
C SER A 626 8.98 -1.02 -17.79
N PRO A 627 8.79 -2.35 -17.83
CA PRO A 627 8.37 -3.11 -16.65
C PRO A 627 9.38 -3.10 -15.49
N GLU A 628 10.65 -2.88 -15.78
CA GLU A 628 11.71 -2.64 -14.79
C GLU A 628 11.43 -1.44 -13.88
N SER A 629 10.59 -0.50 -14.32
CA SER A 629 10.17 0.68 -13.56
C SER A 629 9.29 0.35 -12.35
N VAL A 630 8.75 -0.88 -12.27
CA VAL A 630 7.99 -1.36 -11.11
C VAL A 630 8.83 -1.32 -9.83
N VAL A 631 10.16 -1.42 -9.93
CA VAL A 631 11.07 -1.35 -8.78
C VAL A 631 10.95 -0.01 -8.04
N TRP A 632 10.55 1.07 -8.72
CA TRP A 632 10.37 2.38 -8.06
C TRP A 632 9.27 2.36 -7.00
N LEU A 633 8.31 1.44 -7.10
CA LEU A 633 7.16 1.39 -6.19
C LEU A 633 7.54 0.97 -4.76
N ASP A 634 8.75 0.44 -4.56
CA ASP A 634 9.22 -0.01 -3.26
C ASP A 634 9.63 1.15 -2.33
N ASP A 635 10.07 2.28 -2.89
CA ASP A 635 10.62 3.42 -2.14
C ASP A 635 10.25 4.78 -2.79
N ASP A 636 9.82 5.74 -1.97
CA ASP A 636 9.54 7.12 -2.40
C ASP A 636 10.76 7.81 -3.01
N ALA A 637 11.96 7.49 -2.52
CA ALA A 637 13.20 8.05 -3.07
C ALA A 637 13.40 7.70 -4.55
N GLU A 638 12.90 6.53 -4.98
CA GLU A 638 12.97 6.12 -6.39
C GLU A 638 11.87 6.76 -7.24
N LEU A 639 10.74 7.15 -6.65
CA LEU A 639 9.66 7.86 -7.34
C LEU A 639 9.93 9.36 -7.49
N GLU A 640 10.91 9.90 -6.75
CA GLU A 640 11.21 11.31 -6.77
C GLU A 640 11.67 11.80 -8.15
N PRO A 641 11.07 12.88 -8.70
CA PRO A 641 11.45 13.40 -10.01
C PRO A 641 12.92 13.84 -10.06
N ARG A 642 13.62 13.49 -11.14
CA ARG A 642 15.04 13.82 -11.32
C ARG A 642 15.23 15.29 -11.67
N ASP A 643 16.33 15.87 -11.18
CA ASP A 643 16.68 17.26 -11.44
C ASP A 643 17.31 17.46 -12.83
N ALA A 644 17.47 18.74 -13.20
CA ALA A 644 18.00 19.12 -14.52
C ALA A 644 19.44 18.63 -14.73
N GLN A 645 20.31 18.76 -13.73
CA GLN A 645 21.72 18.37 -13.84
C GLN A 645 21.87 16.87 -14.12
N ARG A 646 21.05 16.04 -13.46
CA ARG A 646 21.04 14.59 -13.66
C ARG A 646 20.59 14.22 -15.07
N LEU A 647 19.50 14.82 -15.55
CA LEU A 647 18.98 14.54 -16.90
C LEU A 647 19.89 15.06 -18.00
N GLU A 648 20.52 16.23 -17.81
CA GLU A 648 21.53 16.77 -18.72
C GLU A 648 22.76 15.84 -18.81
N ALA A 649 23.28 15.37 -17.67
CA ALA A 649 24.41 14.44 -17.66
C ALA A 649 24.08 13.10 -18.34
N GLU A 650 22.85 12.62 -18.22
CA GLU A 650 22.40 11.40 -18.90
C GLU A 650 22.21 11.62 -20.40
N ALA A 651 21.62 12.74 -20.81
CA ALA A 651 21.50 13.14 -22.21
C ALA A 651 22.90 13.29 -22.85
N ASP A 652 23.86 13.88 -22.14
CA ASP A 652 25.27 13.95 -22.54
C ASP A 652 25.86 12.56 -22.78
N ALA A 653 25.69 11.65 -21.82
CA ALA A 653 26.20 10.28 -21.93
C ALA A 653 25.58 9.52 -23.12
N ILE A 654 24.29 9.73 -23.39
CA ILE A 654 23.59 9.18 -24.57
C ILE A 654 24.24 9.70 -25.85
N LEU A 655 24.43 11.01 -25.95
CA LEU A 655 24.98 11.67 -27.15
C LEU A 655 26.44 11.31 -27.40
N THR A 656 27.26 11.18 -26.35
CA THR A 656 28.68 10.80 -26.50
C THR A 656 28.86 9.36 -27.00
N ARG A 657 27.90 8.47 -26.72
CA ARG A 657 27.97 7.03 -27.08
C ARG A 657 27.25 6.67 -28.37
N SER A 658 26.52 7.62 -28.96
CA SER A 658 25.71 7.39 -30.15
C SER A 658 26.45 7.89 -31.40
N TYR A 659 26.56 7.04 -32.42
CA TYR A 659 27.18 7.37 -33.71
C TYR A 659 26.16 7.55 -34.84
N GLU A 660 24.88 7.30 -34.56
CA GLU A 660 23.78 7.39 -35.52
C GLU A 660 22.68 8.32 -35.00
N ARG A 661 22.16 9.21 -35.88
CA ARG A 661 21.19 10.25 -35.53
C ARG A 661 19.88 9.70 -34.95
N VAL A 662 19.33 8.65 -35.57
CA VAL A 662 18.01 8.10 -35.22
C VAL A 662 18.07 7.36 -33.89
N ALA A 663 19.16 6.62 -33.65
CA ALA A 663 19.40 5.94 -32.39
C ALA A 663 19.55 6.93 -31.23
N ALA A 664 20.33 8.01 -31.42
CA ALA A 664 20.51 9.06 -30.42
C ALA A 664 19.18 9.74 -30.05
N ALA A 665 18.38 10.12 -31.06
CA ALA A 665 17.08 10.75 -30.85
C ALA A 665 16.07 9.82 -30.17
N THR A 666 16.08 8.53 -30.52
CA THR A 666 15.24 7.51 -29.88
C THR A 666 15.60 7.37 -28.40
N ALA A 667 16.90 7.31 -28.07
CA ALA A 667 17.36 7.23 -26.69
C ALA A 667 17.00 8.48 -25.86
N LEU A 668 17.08 9.69 -26.43
CA LEU A 668 16.62 10.92 -25.76
C LEU A 668 15.10 10.91 -25.52
N ARG A 669 14.31 10.43 -26.48
CA ARG A 669 12.86 10.27 -26.28
C ARG A 669 12.53 9.21 -25.24
N ALA A 670 13.29 8.11 -25.18
CA ALA A 670 13.16 7.09 -24.14
C ALA A 670 13.48 7.66 -22.74
N LEU A 671 14.51 8.50 -22.62
CA LEU A 671 14.82 9.24 -21.40
C LEU A 671 13.60 10.07 -20.94
N ARG A 672 13.03 10.88 -21.84
CA ARG A 672 11.82 11.66 -21.53
C ARG A 672 10.65 10.77 -21.15
N ARG A 673 10.32 9.72 -21.91
CA ARG A 673 9.24 8.79 -21.57
C ARG A 673 9.40 8.21 -20.17
N ARG A 674 10.61 7.79 -19.80
CA ARG A 674 10.90 7.24 -18.47
C ARG A 674 10.61 8.24 -17.35
N GLU A 675 11.02 9.49 -17.51
CA GLU A 675 10.76 10.53 -16.50
C GLU A 675 9.29 10.97 -16.47
N LEU A 676 8.61 10.95 -17.61
CA LEU A 676 7.15 11.11 -17.67
C LEU A 676 6.43 10.00 -16.88
N ALA A 677 6.86 8.74 -17.04
CA ALA A 677 6.31 7.59 -16.34
C ALA A 677 6.56 7.67 -14.83
N ARG A 678 7.79 8.01 -14.41
CA ARG A 678 8.15 8.20 -13.00
C ARG A 678 7.30 9.30 -12.36
N THR A 679 7.24 10.46 -13.01
CA THR A 679 6.47 11.62 -12.53
C THR A 679 4.99 11.29 -12.42
N ALA A 680 4.40 10.64 -13.43
CA ALA A 680 2.99 10.24 -13.39
C ALA A 680 2.70 9.20 -12.30
N THR A 681 3.62 8.26 -12.07
CA THR A 681 3.50 7.27 -10.99
C THR A 681 3.54 7.96 -9.62
N ALA A 682 4.49 8.88 -9.42
CA ALA A 682 4.62 9.66 -8.19
C ALA A 682 3.40 10.55 -7.93
N ASP A 683 2.82 11.14 -8.98
CA ASP A 683 1.65 12.03 -8.91
C ASP A 683 0.40 11.25 -8.48
N VAL A 684 0.15 10.09 -9.11
CA VAL A 684 -0.96 9.18 -8.73
C VAL A 684 -0.84 8.67 -7.30
N LEU A 685 0.39 8.42 -6.83
CA LEU A 685 0.66 7.97 -5.46
C LEU A 685 0.70 9.10 -4.43
N GLY A 686 0.65 10.37 -4.85
CA GLY A 686 0.71 11.53 -3.97
C GLY A 686 2.12 11.82 -3.40
N VAL A 687 3.17 11.27 -4.01
CA VAL A 687 4.57 11.52 -3.65
C VAL A 687 5.03 12.91 -4.16
N THR A 688 4.49 13.33 -5.31
CA THR A 688 4.74 14.67 -5.87
C THR A 688 3.45 15.48 -5.97
N THR A 689 3.57 16.78 -6.20
CA THR A 689 2.42 17.68 -6.42
C THR A 689 2.33 18.05 -7.89
N GLY A 690 1.14 18.46 -8.37
CA GLY A 690 0.96 18.86 -9.77
C GLY A 690 1.92 19.97 -10.24
N ILE A 691 2.33 20.88 -9.33
CA ILE A 691 3.33 21.93 -9.62
C ILE A 691 4.71 21.31 -9.85
N ARG A 692 5.14 20.41 -8.95
CA ARG A 692 6.43 19.72 -9.05
C ARG A 692 6.47 18.78 -10.27
N ALA A 693 5.35 18.12 -10.57
CA ALA A 693 5.18 17.32 -11.77
C ALA A 693 5.38 18.19 -13.04
N SER A 694 4.69 19.33 -13.14
CA SER A 694 4.83 20.24 -14.28
C SER A 694 6.27 20.74 -14.47
N HIS A 695 6.96 21.03 -13.37
CA HIS A 695 8.37 21.39 -13.40
C HIS A 695 9.24 20.25 -13.93
N SER A 696 9.06 19.02 -13.44
CA SER A 696 9.82 17.86 -13.91
C SER A 696 9.58 17.55 -15.38
N LEU A 697 8.33 17.62 -15.83
CA LEU A 697 7.97 17.44 -17.24
C LEU A 697 8.66 18.49 -18.13
N THR A 698 8.74 19.73 -17.65
CA THR A 698 9.47 20.81 -18.34
C THR A 698 10.96 20.50 -18.42
N VAL A 699 11.58 20.09 -17.31
CA VAL A 699 13.01 19.75 -17.27
C VAL A 699 13.35 18.59 -18.21
N ALA A 700 12.50 17.55 -18.27
CA ALA A 700 12.67 16.45 -19.21
C ALA A 700 12.54 16.90 -20.68
N ALA A 701 11.64 17.84 -20.98
CA ALA A 701 11.52 18.43 -22.31
C ALA A 701 12.74 19.32 -22.66
N ASP A 702 13.23 20.12 -21.72
CA ASP A 702 14.43 20.95 -21.87
C ASP A 702 15.65 20.10 -22.24
N ALA A 703 15.88 18.99 -21.53
CA ALA A 703 16.99 18.07 -21.80
C ALA A 703 16.91 17.46 -23.21
N VAL A 704 15.71 17.07 -23.65
CA VAL A 704 15.50 16.52 -25.00
C VAL A 704 15.66 17.57 -26.09
N LEU A 705 15.17 18.80 -25.88
CA LEU A 705 15.34 19.92 -26.83
C LEU A 705 16.83 20.30 -26.97
N ALA A 706 17.56 20.36 -25.86
CA ALA A 706 18.99 20.63 -25.86
C ALA A 706 19.78 19.54 -26.60
N GLY A 707 19.45 18.27 -26.36
CA GLY A 707 20.05 17.14 -27.06
C GLY A 707 19.73 17.13 -28.57
N ALA A 708 18.47 17.37 -28.93
CA ALA A 708 18.04 17.45 -30.33
C ALA A 708 18.73 18.59 -31.09
N LEU A 709 18.87 19.77 -30.47
CA LEU A 709 19.61 20.89 -31.06
C LEU A 709 21.05 20.52 -31.40
N ARG A 710 21.72 19.74 -30.54
CA ARG A 710 23.10 19.29 -30.80
C ARG A 710 23.18 18.30 -31.95
N ILE A 711 22.22 17.35 -32.03
CA ILE A 711 22.12 16.41 -33.14
C ILE A 711 21.92 17.17 -34.46
N SER A 712 20.93 18.08 -34.51
CA SER A 712 20.62 18.85 -35.71
C SER A 712 21.75 19.79 -36.13
N ARG A 713 22.48 20.41 -35.19
CA ARG A 713 23.69 21.22 -35.51
C ARG A 713 24.81 20.37 -36.11
N TRP A 714 25.02 19.16 -35.60
CA TRP A 714 26.00 18.25 -36.16
C TRP A 714 25.62 17.80 -37.58
N GLU A 715 24.35 17.47 -37.79
CA GLU A 715 23.84 17.03 -39.09
C GLU A 715 23.86 18.15 -40.14
N ALA A 716 23.37 19.33 -39.80
CA ALA A 716 23.38 20.48 -40.70
C ALA A 716 24.81 20.88 -41.13
N ARG A 717 25.81 20.71 -40.25
CA ARG A 717 27.23 20.90 -40.59
C ARG A 717 27.72 19.85 -41.58
N ALA A 718 27.43 18.58 -41.32
CA ALA A 718 27.83 17.47 -42.17
C ALA A 718 27.24 17.59 -43.59
N GLU A 719 25.95 17.92 -43.71
CA GLU A 719 25.26 18.12 -45.00
C GLU A 719 25.88 19.24 -45.85
N ARG A 720 26.46 20.25 -45.19
CA ARG A 720 26.99 21.46 -45.84
C ARG A 720 28.52 21.47 -45.91
N GLY A 721 29.19 20.43 -45.44
CA GLY A 721 30.66 20.34 -45.41
C GLY A 721 31.33 21.42 -44.56
N LEU A 722 30.71 21.79 -43.43
CA LEU A 722 31.19 22.87 -42.55
C LEU A 722 31.91 22.30 -41.31
N ASP A 723 33.10 22.82 -41.01
CA ASP A 723 33.87 22.43 -39.82
C ASP A 723 33.31 23.05 -38.51
N ALA A 724 32.70 24.23 -38.63
CA ALA A 724 32.12 24.98 -37.52
C ALA A 724 30.77 25.58 -37.90
N ASP A 725 29.96 25.92 -36.89
CA ASP A 725 28.66 26.53 -37.15
C ASP A 725 28.84 27.96 -37.67
N PRO A 726 28.18 28.34 -38.78
CA PRO A 726 28.28 29.68 -39.36
C PRO A 726 27.56 30.77 -38.53
N THR A 727 26.83 30.36 -37.48
CA THR A 727 25.98 31.24 -36.68
C THR A 727 25.81 30.68 -35.26
N ARG A 728 25.68 31.58 -34.29
CA ARG A 728 25.19 31.23 -32.95
C ARG A 728 23.69 30.96 -33.02
N MET A 729 23.22 29.98 -32.28
CA MET A 729 21.86 29.47 -32.40
C MET A 729 21.23 29.35 -31.02
N LEU A 730 19.95 29.69 -30.92
CA LEU A 730 19.21 29.73 -29.68
C LEU A 730 17.76 29.26 -29.91
N VAL A 731 17.33 28.32 -29.07
CA VAL A 731 15.94 27.91 -28.91
C VAL A 731 15.42 28.56 -27.64
N VAL A 732 14.33 29.33 -27.77
CA VAL A 732 13.68 30.02 -26.66
C VAL A 732 12.34 29.34 -26.42
N ALA A 733 12.15 28.76 -25.24
CA ALA A 733 10.87 28.21 -24.83
C ALA A 733 9.82 29.32 -24.65
N MET A 734 8.61 29.04 -25.13
CA MET A 734 7.43 29.90 -25.06
C MET A 734 6.28 29.13 -24.41
N GLY A 735 5.11 29.77 -24.26
CA GLY A 735 3.88 29.08 -23.84
C GLY A 735 4.03 28.31 -22.51
N ARG A 736 3.62 27.05 -22.47
CA ARG A 736 3.69 26.21 -21.26
C ARG A 736 5.13 25.81 -20.92
N LEU A 737 5.95 25.51 -21.93
CA LEU A 737 7.37 25.17 -21.76
C LEU A 737 8.17 26.34 -21.16
N GLY A 738 7.90 27.55 -21.65
CA GLY A 738 8.54 28.79 -21.19
C GLY A 738 8.16 29.13 -19.75
N GLY A 739 6.88 28.97 -19.41
CA GLY A 739 6.35 29.16 -18.06
C GLY A 739 6.68 28.05 -17.05
N ARG A 740 7.32 26.95 -17.46
CA ARG A 740 7.55 25.74 -16.63
C ARG A 740 6.27 25.05 -16.14
N GLU A 741 5.26 25.03 -17.00
CA GLU A 741 3.91 24.52 -16.74
C GLU A 741 3.52 23.41 -17.73
N MET A 742 4.47 22.60 -18.19
CA MET A 742 4.16 21.50 -19.10
C MET A 742 3.28 20.43 -18.42
N GLY A 743 2.28 19.95 -19.15
CA GLY A 743 1.53 18.72 -18.84
C GLY A 743 2.01 17.54 -19.67
N TYR A 744 1.48 16.33 -19.38
CA TYR A 744 1.92 15.08 -20.02
C TYR A 744 1.75 15.05 -21.54
N SER A 745 0.76 15.78 -22.07
CA SER A 745 0.47 15.91 -23.51
C SER A 745 0.84 17.28 -24.10
N SER A 746 1.66 18.08 -23.40
CA SER A 746 2.04 19.40 -23.90
C SER A 746 3.03 19.34 -25.06
N ASP A 747 2.79 20.19 -26.04
CA ASP A 747 3.75 20.54 -27.09
C ASP A 747 4.85 21.45 -26.54
N ALA A 748 5.96 21.53 -27.26
CA ALA A 748 7.07 22.44 -27.00
C ALA A 748 6.94 23.69 -27.88
N ASP A 749 6.30 24.73 -27.34
CA ASP A 749 6.25 26.06 -27.97
C ASP A 749 7.65 26.71 -27.91
N VAL A 750 8.22 27.09 -29.05
CA VAL A 750 9.57 27.66 -29.13
C VAL A 750 9.70 28.80 -30.14
N LEU A 751 10.72 29.65 -29.96
CA LEU A 751 11.26 30.55 -30.98
C LEU A 751 12.67 30.10 -31.34
N PHE A 752 13.01 30.19 -32.62
CA PHE A 752 14.37 30.01 -33.10
C PHE A 752 14.99 31.38 -33.39
N VAL A 753 16.14 31.62 -32.79
CA VAL A 753 16.92 32.85 -32.91
C VAL A 753 18.33 32.47 -33.34
N HIS A 754 18.91 33.20 -34.28
CA HIS A 754 20.32 33.03 -34.60
C HIS A 754 21.03 34.37 -34.73
N ASP A 755 22.36 34.33 -34.69
CA ASP A 755 23.23 35.49 -34.81
C ASP A 755 24.45 35.08 -35.66
N PRO A 756 24.56 35.54 -36.92
CA PRO A 756 25.68 35.18 -37.80
C PRO A 756 27.04 35.49 -37.16
N LEU A 757 28.02 34.59 -37.31
CA LEU A 757 29.37 34.88 -36.82
C LEU A 757 30.04 35.98 -37.67
N PRO A 758 30.95 36.78 -37.10
CA PRO A 758 31.65 37.83 -37.84
C PRO A 758 32.36 37.28 -39.08
N GLY A 759 32.14 37.91 -40.24
CA GLY A 759 32.78 37.53 -41.51
C GLY A 759 32.14 36.36 -42.25
N VAL A 760 31.04 35.79 -41.73
CA VAL A 760 30.27 34.73 -42.42
C VAL A 760 29.18 35.36 -43.29
N ASP A 761 28.94 34.77 -44.48
CA ASP A 761 27.82 35.16 -45.35
C ASP A 761 26.47 35.02 -44.62
N PRO A 762 25.67 36.10 -44.50
CA PRO A 762 24.35 36.06 -43.88
C PRO A 762 23.41 35.01 -44.48
N THR A 763 23.51 34.74 -45.79
CA THR A 763 22.68 33.76 -46.48
C THR A 763 23.00 32.34 -46.00
N LEU A 764 24.28 31.98 -45.98
CA LEU A 764 24.76 30.71 -45.42
C LEU A 764 24.34 30.53 -43.96
N ALA A 765 24.47 31.58 -43.14
CA ALA A 765 24.07 31.56 -41.74
C ALA A 765 22.56 31.31 -41.56
N GLN A 766 21.72 31.99 -42.35
CA GLN A 766 20.26 31.84 -42.33
C GLN A 766 19.83 30.44 -42.82
N ASP A 767 20.44 29.93 -43.89
CA ASP A 767 20.13 28.61 -44.46
C ASP A 767 20.55 27.48 -43.51
N PHE A 768 21.70 27.62 -42.84
CA PHE A 768 22.13 26.70 -41.79
C PHE A 768 21.15 26.71 -40.61
N ALA A 769 20.80 27.89 -40.10
CA ALA A 769 19.90 28.01 -38.95
C ALA A 769 18.50 27.43 -39.26
N THR A 770 17.97 27.70 -40.46
CA THR A 770 16.69 27.16 -40.93
C THR A 770 16.74 25.63 -41.07
N GLY A 771 17.85 25.09 -41.57
CA GLY A 771 18.09 23.65 -41.65
C GLY A 771 18.07 22.96 -40.28
N VAL A 772 18.83 23.49 -39.32
CA VAL A 772 18.88 22.97 -37.95
C VAL A 772 17.50 23.03 -37.28
N ALA A 773 16.76 24.13 -37.39
CA ALA A 773 15.43 24.26 -36.79
C ALA A 773 14.42 23.27 -37.40
N SER A 774 14.48 23.06 -38.72
CA SER A 774 13.62 22.11 -39.43
C SER A 774 13.93 20.67 -39.03
N GLN A 775 15.22 20.31 -38.97
CA GLN A 775 15.68 19.00 -38.52
C GLN A 775 15.28 18.72 -37.07
N LEU A 776 15.44 19.68 -36.16
CA LEU A 776 15.05 19.53 -34.76
C LEU A 776 13.56 19.21 -34.62
N ARG A 777 12.71 19.96 -35.34
CA ARG A 777 11.25 19.74 -35.34
C ARG A 777 10.89 18.37 -35.89
N ALA A 778 11.53 17.94 -36.98
CA ALA A 778 11.31 16.61 -37.55
C ALA A 778 11.73 15.50 -36.57
N LEU A 779 12.95 15.60 -36.01
CA LEU A 779 13.56 14.59 -35.14
C LEU A 779 12.72 14.29 -33.89
N LEU A 780 12.08 15.31 -33.31
CA LEU A 780 11.23 15.17 -32.13
C LEU A 780 9.75 14.89 -32.47
N GLY A 781 9.29 15.31 -33.64
CA GLY A 781 7.91 15.13 -34.12
C GLY A 781 7.64 13.78 -34.80
N GLU A 782 8.67 13.07 -35.27
CA GLU A 782 8.53 11.80 -35.99
C GLU A 782 7.86 10.71 -35.14
N VAL A 783 6.90 10.00 -35.73
CA VAL A 783 6.28 8.81 -35.12
C VAL A 783 7.30 7.68 -35.09
N GLY A 784 7.55 7.14 -33.90
CA GLY A 784 8.53 6.07 -33.68
C GLY A 784 8.16 5.18 -32.51
N PRO A 785 9.09 4.31 -32.06
CA PRO A 785 8.86 3.43 -30.89
C PRO A 785 8.66 4.22 -29.59
N GLU A 786 9.16 5.46 -29.55
CA GLU A 786 9.06 6.36 -28.40
C GLU A 786 8.10 7.53 -28.69
N PRO A 787 7.34 8.01 -27.68
CA PRO A 787 6.39 9.12 -27.85
C PRO A 787 7.06 10.38 -28.41
N SER A 788 6.39 11.05 -29.35
CA SER A 788 6.87 12.31 -29.93
C SER A 788 6.78 13.48 -28.94
N LEU A 789 7.54 14.52 -29.23
CA LEU A 789 7.43 15.85 -28.63
C LEU A 789 7.27 16.84 -29.78
N ALA A 790 6.03 17.26 -30.06
CA ALA A 790 5.78 18.22 -31.11
C ALA A 790 6.43 19.56 -30.75
N VAL A 791 7.17 20.15 -31.70
CA VAL A 791 7.85 21.43 -31.52
C VAL A 791 7.15 22.48 -32.38
N ASP A 792 6.41 23.36 -31.71
CA ASP A 792 5.60 24.41 -32.32
C ASP A 792 6.36 25.75 -32.31
N ALA A 793 6.40 26.44 -33.45
CA ALA A 793 7.05 27.74 -33.59
C ALA A 793 6.07 28.84 -34.03
N ASP A 794 4.77 28.65 -33.87
CA ASP A 794 3.73 29.54 -34.37
C ASP A 794 3.61 30.86 -33.59
N LEU A 795 4.29 30.98 -32.43
CA LEU A 795 4.41 32.23 -31.66
C LEU A 795 5.50 33.18 -32.17
N ARG A 796 6.17 32.85 -33.28
CA ARG A 796 7.17 33.71 -33.90
C ARG A 796 6.53 34.93 -34.58
N PRO A 797 7.29 36.03 -34.81
CA PRO A 797 6.84 37.17 -35.60
C PRO A 797 6.14 36.75 -36.90
N GLU A 798 4.99 37.35 -37.20
CA GLU A 798 4.12 37.01 -38.35
C GLU A 798 3.53 35.57 -38.33
N GLY A 799 3.70 34.84 -37.22
CA GLY A 799 3.18 33.50 -37.01
C GLY A 799 3.62 32.51 -38.10
N ARG A 800 2.68 31.71 -38.60
CA ARG A 800 2.92 30.73 -39.68
C ARG A 800 3.47 31.34 -40.97
N ASN A 801 3.17 32.59 -41.23
CA ASN A 801 3.57 33.30 -42.44
C ASN A 801 4.97 33.93 -42.31
N GLY A 802 5.52 34.00 -41.10
CA GLY A 802 6.86 34.49 -40.83
C GLY A 802 7.95 33.43 -41.01
N PRO A 803 9.21 33.86 -41.22
CA PRO A 803 10.36 32.97 -41.32
C PRO A 803 10.51 32.13 -40.04
N LEU A 804 10.78 30.83 -40.19
CA LEU A 804 10.90 29.87 -39.08
C LEU A 804 12.00 30.28 -38.08
N VAL A 805 13.07 30.89 -38.60
CA VAL A 805 14.24 31.33 -37.83
C VAL A 805 14.56 32.77 -38.24
N ARG A 806 14.83 33.64 -37.27
CA ARG A 806 15.19 35.05 -37.50
C ARG A 806 16.50 35.42 -36.81
N THR A 807 17.21 36.38 -37.38
CA THR A 807 18.37 36.99 -36.72
C THR A 807 17.92 37.77 -35.48
N LEU A 808 18.82 37.96 -34.50
CA LEU A 808 18.54 38.83 -33.35
C LEU A 808 18.14 40.25 -33.79
N ASP A 809 18.83 40.81 -34.79
CA ASP A 809 18.54 42.14 -35.31
C ASP A 809 17.16 42.21 -36.00
N SER A 810 16.76 41.14 -36.70
CA SER A 810 15.43 41.03 -37.29
C SER A 810 14.32 40.98 -36.24
N TYR A 811 14.55 40.32 -35.10
CA TYR A 811 13.63 40.41 -33.95
C TYR A 811 13.60 41.83 -33.37
N ALA A 812 14.74 42.52 -33.31
CA ALA A 812 14.81 43.87 -32.76
C ALA A 812 14.05 44.88 -33.61
N GLU A 813 14.21 44.82 -34.93
CA GLU A 813 13.45 45.65 -35.85
C GLU A 813 11.96 45.34 -35.76
N TYR A 814 11.60 44.06 -35.71
CA TYR A 814 10.20 43.67 -35.68
C TYR A 814 9.48 44.16 -34.42
N TYR A 815 10.02 43.83 -33.24
CA TYR A 815 9.37 44.22 -32.01
C TYR A 815 9.41 45.74 -31.78
N GLY A 816 10.38 46.46 -32.36
CA GLY A 816 10.46 47.91 -32.28
C GLY A 816 9.43 48.65 -33.12
N ARG A 817 8.86 48.04 -34.16
CA ARG A 817 7.96 48.72 -35.12
C ARG A 817 6.57 48.12 -35.22
N TRP A 818 6.45 46.80 -35.12
CA TRP A 818 5.22 46.08 -35.45
C TRP A 818 4.70 45.19 -34.32
N SER A 819 5.35 45.19 -33.14
CA SER A 819 4.90 44.39 -32.00
C SER A 819 3.46 44.74 -31.60
N ALA A 820 2.61 43.73 -31.56
CA ALA A 820 1.30 43.82 -30.94
C ALA A 820 1.39 43.59 -29.43
N THR A 821 0.41 44.09 -28.68
CA THR A 821 0.33 43.92 -27.21
C THR A 821 0.29 42.45 -26.78
N TRP A 822 -0.35 41.57 -27.57
CA TRP A 822 -0.41 40.14 -27.25
C TRP A 822 0.96 39.45 -27.40
N GLU A 823 1.83 39.93 -28.29
CA GLU A 823 3.20 39.40 -28.45
C GLU A 823 4.05 39.75 -27.23
N ALA A 824 3.91 40.98 -26.71
CA ALA A 824 4.54 41.38 -25.44
C ALA A 824 4.09 40.49 -24.27
N GLN A 825 2.81 40.11 -24.23
CA GLN A 825 2.28 39.17 -23.23
C GLN A 825 2.85 37.75 -23.41
N ALA A 826 2.93 37.24 -24.64
CA ALA A 826 3.54 35.94 -24.92
C ALA A 826 5.01 35.89 -24.49
N LEU A 827 5.74 37.00 -24.71
CA LEU A 827 7.14 37.16 -24.33
C LEU A 827 7.38 37.15 -22.81
N LEU A 828 6.38 37.35 -21.96
CA LEU A 828 6.52 37.18 -20.50
C LEU A 828 6.95 35.75 -20.14
N ARG A 829 6.56 34.76 -20.95
CA ARG A 829 6.91 33.35 -20.78
C ARG A 829 8.19 32.96 -21.50
N ALA A 830 8.80 33.86 -22.28
CA ALA A 830 9.99 33.56 -23.05
C ALA A 830 11.19 33.25 -22.14
N ARG A 831 11.75 32.05 -22.30
CA ARG A 831 12.91 31.55 -21.55
C ARG A 831 13.88 30.82 -22.48
N PRO A 832 15.17 31.20 -22.53
CA PRO A 832 16.19 30.39 -23.20
C PRO A 832 16.19 28.94 -22.67
N VAL A 833 16.11 27.96 -23.57
CA VAL A 833 16.11 26.53 -23.21
C VAL A 833 17.34 25.80 -23.73
N ALA A 834 17.79 26.10 -24.95
CA ALA A 834 18.96 25.44 -25.55
C ALA A 834 19.68 26.37 -26.52
N GLY A 835 21.02 26.33 -26.58
CA GLY A 835 21.81 27.09 -27.53
C GLY A 835 22.92 27.93 -26.90
N ASP A 836 23.30 29.01 -27.59
CA ASP A 836 24.39 29.90 -27.18
C ASP A 836 23.99 30.82 -26.02
N ALA A 837 24.80 30.84 -24.96
CA ALA A 837 24.51 31.57 -23.73
C ALA A 837 24.61 33.10 -23.90
N GLU A 838 25.48 33.59 -24.77
CA GLU A 838 25.65 35.02 -25.03
C GLU A 838 24.46 35.56 -25.82
N LEU A 839 24.05 34.83 -26.87
CA LEU A 839 22.84 35.12 -27.64
C LEU A 839 21.59 35.08 -26.76
N ALA A 840 21.50 34.13 -25.82
CA ALA A 840 20.42 34.06 -24.83
C ALA A 840 20.34 35.31 -23.94
N GLY A 841 21.48 35.87 -23.53
CA GLY A 841 21.55 37.12 -22.77
C GLY A 841 21.05 38.31 -23.59
N ARG A 842 21.55 38.44 -24.83
CA ARG A 842 21.17 39.53 -25.75
C ARG A 842 19.71 39.49 -26.16
N PHE A 843 19.17 38.30 -26.47
CA PHE A 843 17.76 38.12 -26.80
C PHE A 843 16.86 38.49 -25.62
N ARG A 844 17.20 38.08 -24.39
CA ARG A 844 16.45 38.49 -23.18
C ARG A 844 16.44 40.01 -23.00
N ALA A 845 17.60 40.65 -23.11
CA ALA A 845 17.70 42.10 -23.00
C ALA A 845 16.88 42.85 -24.08
N LEU A 846 16.76 42.27 -25.27
CA LEU A 846 15.90 42.80 -26.33
C LEU A 846 14.42 42.71 -25.94
N ILE A 847 13.94 41.51 -25.59
CA ILE A 847 12.52 41.29 -25.30
C ILE A 847 12.06 41.92 -23.98
N ASP A 848 12.96 42.14 -23.02
CA ASP A 848 12.65 42.81 -21.74
C ASP A 848 12.11 44.22 -21.97
N ARG A 849 12.59 44.94 -22.99
CA ARG A 849 12.07 46.27 -23.35
C ARG A 849 10.66 46.24 -23.92
N VAL A 850 10.27 45.10 -24.50
CA VAL A 850 8.97 44.88 -25.12
C VAL A 850 7.96 44.40 -24.08
N ARG A 851 8.34 43.43 -23.25
CA ARG A 851 7.46 42.85 -22.22
C ARG A 851 7.40 43.67 -20.93
N TYR A 852 8.38 44.55 -20.68
CA TYR A 852 8.41 45.49 -19.55
C TYR A 852 8.66 46.95 -20.03
N PRO A 853 7.72 47.58 -20.76
CA PRO A 853 7.90 48.93 -21.28
C PRO A 853 7.94 49.98 -20.15
N ALA A 854 8.90 50.91 -20.22
CA ALA A 854 9.14 51.91 -19.17
C ALA A 854 7.96 52.88 -18.89
N GLY A 855 7.02 53.02 -19.83
CA GLY A 855 5.84 53.91 -19.73
C GLY A 855 4.52 53.23 -19.33
N GLY A 856 4.51 51.91 -19.10
CA GLY A 856 3.27 51.16 -18.81
C GLY A 856 2.41 50.87 -20.06
N LEU A 857 1.12 50.56 -19.86
CA LEU A 857 0.15 50.23 -20.91
C LEU A 857 -0.47 51.51 -21.52
N ASP A 858 -0.83 51.48 -22.81
CA ASP A 858 -1.44 52.61 -23.54
C ASP A 858 -2.90 52.90 -23.06
N PRO A 859 -3.24 54.14 -22.62
CA PRO A 859 -4.57 54.50 -22.13
C PRO A 859 -5.69 54.59 -23.18
N ALA A 860 -5.39 54.46 -24.49
CA ALA A 860 -6.32 54.79 -25.57
C ALA A 860 -7.64 54.00 -25.53
N ALA A 861 -7.61 52.69 -25.26
CA ALA A 861 -8.77 51.81 -25.36
C ALA A 861 -9.91 52.15 -24.37
N VAL A 862 -9.59 52.46 -23.11
CA VAL A 862 -10.60 52.79 -22.09
C VAL A 862 -11.28 54.12 -22.38
N ARG A 863 -10.54 55.10 -22.94
CA ARG A 863 -11.11 56.41 -23.31
C ARG A 863 -12.07 56.30 -24.49
N GLU A 864 -11.82 55.39 -25.41
CA GLU A 864 -12.73 55.13 -26.54
C GLU A 864 -14.06 54.55 -26.08
N VAL A 865 -14.05 53.60 -25.12
CA VAL A 865 -15.28 53.05 -24.53
C VAL A 865 -16.11 54.13 -23.82
N ALA A 866 -15.45 55.05 -23.12
CA ALA A 866 -16.11 56.13 -22.38
C ALA A 866 -16.88 57.13 -23.26
N THR A 867 -16.52 57.26 -24.54
CA THR A 867 -17.17 58.21 -25.48
C THR A 867 -18.32 57.61 -26.29
N LEU A 868 -18.55 56.29 -26.20
CA LEU A 868 -19.65 55.62 -26.91
C LEU A 868 -21.02 56.09 -26.41
N PRO A 869 -22.08 56.16 -27.24
CA PRO A 869 -23.44 56.50 -26.80
C PRO A 869 -23.98 55.54 -25.73
N ASP A 870 -24.89 56.02 -24.87
CA ASP A 870 -25.54 55.20 -23.85
C ASP A 870 -26.46 54.14 -24.49
N PRO A 871 -26.27 52.84 -24.19
CA PRO A 871 -27.09 51.78 -24.77
C PRO A 871 -28.43 51.53 -24.05
N VAL A 872 -28.65 52.09 -22.85
CA VAL A 872 -29.81 51.81 -21.96
C VAL A 872 -30.86 52.93 -22.04
N GLY A 873 -32.13 52.64 -21.73
CA GLY A 873 -33.23 53.60 -21.72
C GLY A 873 -33.82 53.94 -23.09
N ARG A 874 -33.35 53.27 -24.16
CA ARG A 874 -33.83 53.49 -25.52
C ARG A 874 -35.08 52.67 -25.82
N VAL A 875 -36.15 53.33 -26.25
CA VAL A 875 -37.35 52.68 -26.82
C VAL A 875 -36.97 52.02 -28.14
N VAL A 876 -37.19 50.70 -28.23
CA VAL A 876 -36.88 49.85 -29.39
C VAL A 876 -38.09 49.71 -30.30
N GLY A 877 -39.29 49.73 -29.73
CA GLY A 877 -40.56 49.62 -30.45
C GLY A 877 -41.73 49.91 -29.52
N GLY A 878 -42.90 50.17 -30.09
CA GLY A 878 -44.12 50.42 -29.32
C GLY A 878 -45.33 50.64 -30.22
N HIS A 879 -46.52 50.43 -29.67
CA HIS A 879 -47.78 50.67 -30.36
C HIS A 879 -48.91 50.92 -29.36
N ARG A 880 -50.04 51.45 -29.87
CA ARG A 880 -51.27 51.60 -29.07
C ARG A 880 -52.19 50.42 -29.32
N MET A 881 -52.61 49.76 -28.25
CA MET A 881 -53.45 48.57 -28.27
C MET A 881 -54.93 48.94 -28.58
N PRO A 882 -55.77 48.00 -29.07
CA PRO A 882 -57.18 48.28 -29.36
C PRO A 882 -58.00 48.77 -28.17
N ASN A 883 -57.60 48.42 -26.95
CA ASN A 883 -58.22 48.86 -25.69
C ASN A 883 -57.75 50.26 -25.23
N GLY A 884 -56.81 50.90 -25.95
CA GLY A 884 -56.31 52.26 -25.69
C GLY A 884 -55.00 52.35 -24.93
N VAL A 885 -54.46 51.24 -24.40
CA VAL A 885 -53.18 51.20 -23.67
C VAL A 885 -52.00 51.43 -24.62
N ALA A 886 -51.01 52.23 -24.21
CA ALA A 886 -49.77 52.42 -24.95
C ALA A 886 -48.70 51.46 -24.41
N LEU A 887 -48.18 50.59 -25.28
CA LEU A 887 -47.15 49.61 -24.94
C LEU A 887 -45.82 50.00 -25.60
N GLU A 888 -44.75 50.07 -24.81
CA GLU A 888 -43.39 50.39 -25.26
C GLU A 888 -42.40 49.33 -24.79
N GLN A 889 -41.43 49.00 -25.65
CA GLN A 889 -40.31 48.11 -25.34
C GLN A 889 -39.04 48.94 -25.18
N VAL A 890 -38.39 48.87 -24.02
CA VAL A 890 -37.23 49.70 -23.66
C VAL A 890 -36.00 48.82 -23.36
N ARG A 891 -34.79 49.28 -23.71
CA ARG A 891 -33.54 48.59 -23.34
C ARG A 891 -33.18 48.84 -21.88
N VAL A 892 -32.92 47.76 -21.13
CA VAL A 892 -32.50 47.80 -19.72
C VAL A 892 -31.14 47.10 -19.52
N PRO A 893 -30.38 47.38 -18.45
CA PRO A 893 -29.17 46.63 -18.13
C PRO A 893 -29.48 45.16 -17.81
N PHE A 894 -28.54 44.25 -18.07
CA PHE A 894 -28.68 42.84 -17.72
C PHE A 894 -28.63 42.60 -16.20
N GLY A 895 -27.79 43.35 -15.48
CA GLY A 895 -27.51 43.15 -14.05
C GLY A 895 -26.04 42.82 -13.81
N VAL A 896 -25.75 41.59 -13.36
CA VAL A 896 -24.41 41.08 -13.07
C VAL A 896 -23.89 40.25 -14.25
N VAL A 897 -22.80 40.73 -14.87
CA VAL A 897 -22.12 40.05 -15.96
C VAL A 897 -20.88 39.32 -15.43
N GLY A 898 -20.92 37.98 -15.47
CA GLY A 898 -19.75 37.15 -15.24
C GLY A 898 -18.92 37.02 -16.51
N ALA A 899 -17.60 37.12 -16.42
CA ALA A 899 -16.72 36.88 -17.57
C ALA A 899 -15.57 35.93 -17.22
N ILE A 900 -15.46 34.83 -17.98
CA ILE A 900 -14.38 33.85 -17.85
C ILE A 900 -13.51 33.95 -19.11
N TYR A 901 -12.27 34.39 -18.95
CA TYR A 901 -11.41 34.73 -20.07
C TYR A 901 -9.96 34.24 -19.96
N GLU A 902 -9.25 34.25 -21.08
CA GLU A 902 -7.87 33.77 -21.15
C GLU A 902 -6.87 34.71 -20.44
N ALA A 903 -5.60 34.30 -20.38
CA ALA A 903 -4.57 35.04 -19.65
C ALA A 903 -4.07 36.29 -20.39
N ARG A 904 -4.93 37.29 -20.57
CA ARG A 904 -4.60 38.58 -21.15
C ARG A 904 -5.02 39.70 -20.20
N PRO A 905 -4.08 40.26 -19.41
CA PRO A 905 -4.40 41.26 -18.39
C PRO A 905 -5.16 42.49 -18.90
N ASN A 906 -4.95 42.93 -20.15
CA ASN A 906 -5.69 44.07 -20.72
C ASN A 906 -7.20 43.81 -20.81
N VAL A 907 -7.60 42.56 -21.05
CA VAL A 907 -9.01 42.16 -21.22
C VAL A 907 -9.79 42.33 -19.92
N THR A 908 -9.12 42.18 -18.77
CA THR A 908 -9.68 42.47 -17.44
C THR A 908 -10.22 43.90 -17.36
N VAL A 909 -9.49 44.86 -17.94
CA VAL A 909 -9.86 46.28 -17.93
C VAL A 909 -10.94 46.57 -18.98
N ASP A 910 -10.81 46.00 -20.17
CA ASP A 910 -11.76 46.21 -21.27
C ASP A 910 -13.18 45.73 -20.90
N ILE A 911 -13.29 44.53 -20.31
CA ILE A 911 -14.58 43.96 -19.87
C ILE A 911 -15.21 44.82 -18.78
N ALA A 912 -14.42 45.23 -17.78
CA ALA A 912 -14.91 46.07 -16.70
C ALA A 912 -15.44 47.42 -17.20
N ALA A 913 -14.73 48.07 -18.12
CA ALA A 913 -15.15 49.34 -18.71
C ALA A 913 -16.47 49.22 -19.50
N LEU A 914 -16.63 48.14 -20.29
CA LEU A 914 -17.85 47.88 -21.06
C LEU A 914 -19.06 47.56 -20.16
N ALA A 915 -18.86 46.76 -19.11
CA ALA A 915 -19.93 46.44 -18.15
C ALA A 915 -20.44 47.73 -17.48
N LEU A 916 -19.54 48.56 -16.97
CA LEU A 916 -19.91 49.83 -16.33
C LEU A 916 -20.61 50.79 -17.31
N ARG A 917 -20.14 50.89 -18.57
CA ARG A 917 -20.76 51.76 -19.57
C ARG A 917 -22.20 51.35 -19.90
N SER A 918 -22.51 50.07 -19.80
CA SER A 918 -23.83 49.51 -20.07
C SER A 918 -24.71 49.35 -18.82
N GLY A 919 -24.31 49.95 -17.70
CA GLY A 919 -25.07 49.91 -16.44
C GLY A 919 -25.01 48.57 -15.69
N ASN A 920 -24.02 47.73 -15.97
CA ASN A 920 -23.86 46.39 -15.39
C ASN A 920 -22.70 46.32 -14.38
N ALA A 921 -22.81 45.41 -13.41
CA ALA A 921 -21.70 44.99 -12.57
C ALA A 921 -20.92 43.82 -13.22
N ALA A 922 -19.65 43.64 -12.87
CA ALA A 922 -18.78 42.62 -13.44
C ALA A 922 -18.15 41.68 -12.40
N VAL A 923 -18.20 40.37 -12.65
CA VAL A 923 -17.45 39.35 -11.90
C VAL A 923 -16.46 38.67 -12.85
N LEU A 924 -15.16 38.79 -12.55
CA LEU A 924 -14.09 38.46 -13.50
C LEU A 924 -13.30 37.22 -13.08
N ARG A 925 -13.07 36.33 -14.05
CA ARG A 925 -12.13 35.22 -13.94
C ARG A 925 -11.17 35.23 -15.13
N GLY A 926 -9.92 35.65 -14.92
CA GLY A 926 -8.86 35.57 -15.92
C GLY A 926 -7.94 34.36 -15.76
N GLY A 927 -7.26 33.96 -16.85
CA GLY A 927 -6.33 32.82 -16.89
C GLY A 927 -5.29 32.82 -15.75
N SER A 928 -4.95 31.65 -15.19
CA SER A 928 -4.02 31.54 -14.04
C SER A 928 -2.64 32.14 -14.32
N ALA A 929 -2.23 32.12 -15.58
CA ALA A 929 -1.01 32.73 -16.08
C ALA A 929 -0.93 34.26 -15.91
N ALA A 930 -2.06 34.93 -15.71
CA ALA A 930 -2.19 36.38 -15.54
C ALA A 930 -2.68 36.77 -14.12
N LYS A 931 -2.81 35.81 -13.20
CA LYS A 931 -3.44 36.00 -11.88
C LYS A 931 -2.89 37.22 -11.15
N GLU A 932 -1.57 37.29 -10.94
CA GLU A 932 -0.93 38.37 -10.20
C GLU A 932 -1.15 39.74 -10.86
N SER A 933 -1.17 39.80 -12.19
CA SER A 933 -1.48 41.03 -12.93
C SER A 933 -2.94 41.44 -12.74
N ASN A 934 -3.87 40.49 -12.84
CA ASN A 934 -5.30 40.75 -12.66
C ASN A 934 -5.61 41.26 -11.25
N THR A 935 -5.01 40.66 -10.22
CA THR A 935 -5.18 41.11 -8.83
C THR A 935 -4.85 42.59 -8.67
N VAL A 936 -3.74 43.05 -9.26
CA VAL A 936 -3.34 44.46 -9.19
C VAL A 936 -4.30 45.34 -10.01
N LEU A 937 -4.67 44.92 -11.22
CA LEU A 937 -5.55 45.70 -12.09
C LEU A 937 -6.96 45.87 -11.49
N VAL A 938 -7.54 44.80 -10.94
CA VAL A 938 -8.86 44.85 -10.29
C VAL A 938 -8.83 45.78 -9.09
N ARG A 939 -7.79 45.73 -8.25
CA ARG A 939 -7.62 46.67 -7.14
C ARG A 939 -7.63 48.12 -7.61
N VAL A 940 -6.85 48.45 -8.63
CA VAL A 940 -6.77 49.83 -9.18
C VAL A 940 -8.13 50.31 -9.70
N MET A 941 -8.88 49.46 -10.40
CA MET A 941 -10.21 49.82 -10.90
C MET A 941 -11.22 50.03 -9.75
N ARG A 942 -11.17 49.19 -8.72
CA ARG A 942 -12.01 49.32 -7.52
C ARG A 942 -11.74 50.61 -6.76
N ASP A 943 -10.46 50.98 -6.61
CA ASP A 943 -10.05 52.25 -5.99
C ASP A 943 -10.59 53.45 -6.80
N ALA A 944 -10.56 53.37 -8.14
CA ALA A 944 -11.10 54.42 -9.01
C ALA A 944 -12.62 54.57 -8.92
N LEU A 945 -13.37 53.46 -8.82
CA LEU A 945 -14.82 53.49 -8.61
C LEU A 945 -15.21 54.16 -7.31
N ALA A 946 -14.55 53.78 -6.21
CA ALA A 946 -14.79 54.36 -4.90
C ALA A 946 -14.55 55.88 -4.90
N ALA A 947 -13.49 56.35 -5.58
CA ALA A 947 -13.19 57.77 -5.73
C ALA A 947 -14.26 58.54 -6.53
N ALA A 948 -15.01 57.86 -7.41
CA ALA A 948 -16.09 58.43 -8.21
C ALA A 948 -17.48 58.34 -7.53
N GLY A 949 -17.56 57.82 -6.30
CA GLY A 949 -18.84 57.65 -5.59
C GLY A 949 -19.65 56.43 -6.05
N VAL A 950 -19.06 55.54 -6.85
CA VAL A 950 -19.65 54.26 -7.25
C VAL A 950 -19.13 53.16 -6.32
N THR A 951 -19.96 52.18 -6.00
CA THR A 951 -19.51 51.06 -5.16
C THR A 951 -18.35 50.30 -5.81
N ALA A 952 -17.28 50.06 -5.05
CA ALA A 952 -16.16 49.24 -5.49
C ALA A 952 -16.59 47.80 -5.83
N GLU A 953 -17.70 47.33 -5.27
CA GLU A 953 -18.24 45.99 -5.53
C GLU A 953 -18.85 45.82 -6.93
N ALA A 954 -18.96 46.89 -7.72
CA ALA A 954 -19.36 46.79 -9.11
C ALA A 954 -18.34 46.04 -9.98
N ILE A 955 -17.09 45.86 -9.51
CA ILE A 955 -16.08 44.99 -10.13
C ILE A 955 -15.53 44.03 -9.09
N GLN A 956 -15.69 42.73 -9.33
CA GLN A 956 -15.18 41.65 -8.47
C GLN A 956 -14.37 40.64 -9.28
N THR A 957 -13.56 39.83 -8.58
CA THR A 957 -12.79 38.74 -9.19
C THR A 957 -12.80 37.49 -8.32
N VAL A 958 -12.80 36.32 -8.97
CA VAL A 958 -12.67 35.01 -8.30
C VAL A 958 -11.35 34.32 -8.62
N ASP A 959 -10.36 35.06 -9.15
CA ASP A 959 -9.06 34.53 -9.56
C ASP A 959 -8.33 33.79 -8.43
N ASP A 960 -8.55 34.21 -7.18
CA ASP A 960 -7.97 33.57 -5.99
C ASP A 960 -8.44 32.13 -5.76
N PHE A 961 -9.62 31.79 -6.27
CA PHE A 961 -10.21 30.45 -6.16
C PHE A 961 -9.91 29.59 -7.40
N GLY A 962 -9.13 30.09 -8.37
CA GLY A 962 -8.62 29.32 -9.50
C GLY A 962 -9.71 28.71 -10.36
N ARG A 963 -9.67 27.39 -10.56
CA ARG A 963 -10.69 26.64 -11.31
C ARG A 963 -11.99 26.47 -10.52
N ALA A 964 -11.91 26.29 -9.20
CA ALA A 964 -13.09 26.17 -8.36
C ALA A 964 -13.94 27.45 -8.38
N GLY A 965 -13.30 28.63 -8.44
CA GLY A 965 -13.99 29.91 -8.65
C GLY A 965 -14.74 29.98 -9.98
N ALA A 966 -14.11 29.50 -11.07
CA ALA A 966 -14.74 29.44 -12.39
C ALA A 966 -15.97 28.51 -12.39
N THR A 967 -15.85 27.33 -11.79
CA THR A 967 -16.96 26.38 -11.59
C THR A 967 -18.07 26.99 -10.75
N ALA A 968 -17.73 27.68 -9.66
CA ALA A 968 -18.72 28.38 -8.83
C ALA A 968 -19.48 29.44 -9.63
N MET A 969 -18.80 30.23 -10.49
CA MET A 969 -19.46 31.19 -11.38
C MET A 969 -20.40 30.50 -12.39
N MET A 970 -19.99 29.38 -12.98
CA MET A 970 -20.84 28.58 -13.90
C MET A 970 -22.10 28.03 -13.21
N HIS A 971 -22.05 27.82 -11.90
CA HIS A 971 -23.18 27.34 -11.10
C HIS A 971 -23.90 28.43 -10.28
N ALA A 972 -23.54 29.70 -10.44
CA ALA A 972 -24.07 30.82 -9.65
C ALA A 972 -25.45 31.30 -10.14
N ARG A 973 -26.39 30.36 -10.32
CA ARG A 973 -27.78 30.64 -10.71
C ARG A 973 -28.46 31.54 -9.68
N GLY A 974 -29.09 32.62 -10.14
CA GLY A 974 -29.73 33.63 -9.29
C GLY A 974 -28.78 34.71 -8.74
N LEU A 975 -27.47 34.64 -9.04
CA LEU A 975 -26.48 35.65 -8.64
C LEU A 975 -25.74 36.28 -9.83
N ILE A 976 -25.60 35.56 -10.94
CA ILE A 976 -25.04 36.05 -12.21
C ILE A 976 -26.13 35.94 -13.27
N ASP A 977 -26.43 37.05 -13.94
CA ASP A 977 -27.48 37.12 -14.97
C ASP A 977 -26.99 36.62 -16.33
N VAL A 978 -25.73 36.93 -16.68
CA VAL A 978 -25.11 36.52 -17.95
C VAL A 978 -23.67 36.11 -17.73
N LEU A 979 -23.27 34.97 -18.29
CA LEU A 979 -21.88 34.50 -18.30
C LEU A 979 -21.28 34.60 -19.70
N VAL A 980 -20.18 35.34 -19.85
CA VAL A 980 -19.48 35.57 -21.12
C VAL A 980 -18.17 34.79 -21.14
N PRO A 981 -18.07 33.66 -21.88
CA PRO A 981 -16.81 32.98 -22.10
C PRO A 981 -16.00 33.67 -23.21
N ARG A 982 -14.71 33.89 -22.96
CA ARG A 982 -13.81 34.49 -23.95
C ARG A 982 -12.45 33.81 -23.91
N GLY A 983 -12.19 32.88 -24.82
CA GLY A 983 -10.90 32.17 -24.85
C GLY A 983 -10.88 31.03 -25.87
N SER A 984 -10.14 29.96 -25.55
CA SER A 984 -10.03 28.81 -26.45
C SER A 984 -11.37 28.12 -26.67
N ALA A 985 -11.52 27.40 -27.79
CA ALA A 985 -12.72 26.63 -28.09
C ALA A 985 -13.11 25.69 -26.93
N GLY A 986 -12.13 25.03 -26.31
CA GLY A 986 -12.38 24.17 -25.14
C GLY A 986 -12.83 24.91 -23.89
N LEU A 987 -12.36 26.15 -23.64
CA LEU A 987 -12.87 26.96 -22.54
C LEU A 987 -14.33 27.35 -22.80
N ILE A 988 -14.61 27.81 -24.02
CA ILE A 988 -15.96 28.17 -24.44
C ILE A 988 -16.89 26.96 -24.31
N GLU A 989 -16.48 25.79 -24.81
CA GLU A 989 -17.24 24.54 -24.71
C GLU A 989 -17.46 24.12 -23.26
N THR A 990 -16.45 24.23 -22.39
CA THR A 990 -16.60 23.95 -20.96
C THR A 990 -17.64 24.86 -20.33
N VAL A 991 -17.56 26.17 -20.58
CA VAL A 991 -18.54 27.13 -20.03
C VAL A 991 -19.93 26.87 -20.59
N VAL A 992 -20.06 26.56 -21.88
CA VAL A 992 -21.35 26.24 -22.52
C VAL A 992 -21.96 24.95 -21.98
N THR A 993 -21.15 23.94 -21.66
CA THR A 993 -21.63 22.62 -21.19
C THR A 993 -21.89 22.55 -19.69
N GLU A 994 -21.10 23.26 -18.88
CA GLU A 994 -21.16 23.23 -17.41
C GLU A 994 -22.02 24.37 -16.82
N SER A 995 -22.21 25.48 -17.56
CA SER A 995 -22.96 26.63 -17.04
C SER A 995 -24.45 26.31 -16.87
N THR A 996 -24.95 26.68 -15.71
CA THR A 996 -26.39 26.60 -15.34
C THR A 996 -27.06 27.98 -15.33
N VAL A 997 -26.37 29.00 -15.85
CA VAL A 997 -26.78 30.42 -15.97
C VAL A 997 -27.21 30.69 -17.43
N PRO A 998 -28.42 31.22 -17.72
CA PRO A 998 -29.74 30.66 -17.46
C PRO A 998 -30.47 30.11 -18.72
N VAL A 999 -31.52 29.33 -18.45
CA VAL A 999 -32.60 28.85 -19.33
C VAL A 999 -33.79 29.81 -19.22
N ILE A 1000 -34.54 30.07 -20.30
CA ILE A 1000 -35.79 30.86 -20.27
C ILE A 1000 -36.83 30.13 -19.42
N GLU A 1001 -37.27 30.74 -18.31
CA GLU A 1001 -38.29 30.20 -17.41
C GLU A 1001 -39.42 31.21 -17.19
N THR A 1002 -40.61 30.70 -16.86
CA THR A 1002 -41.77 31.51 -16.44
C THR A 1002 -41.71 31.70 -14.92
N GLY A 1003 -41.78 32.95 -14.45
CA GLY A 1003 -41.69 33.27 -13.02
C GLY A 1003 -43.00 33.03 -12.25
N ALA A 1004 -42.90 32.88 -10.93
CA ALA A 1004 -44.02 33.04 -10.00
C ALA A 1004 -44.54 34.50 -10.04
N GLY A 1005 -45.75 34.73 -9.56
CA GLY A 1005 -46.52 35.95 -9.79
C GLY A 1005 -46.86 36.81 -8.57
N VAL A 1006 -45.90 37.23 -7.75
CA VAL A 1006 -46.18 38.18 -6.65
C VAL A 1006 -46.20 39.59 -7.22
N VAL A 1007 -47.34 39.97 -7.78
CA VAL A 1007 -47.57 41.23 -8.49
C VAL A 1007 -48.28 42.26 -7.60
N HIS A 1008 -47.92 43.53 -7.74
CA HIS A 1008 -48.42 44.62 -6.92
C HIS A 1008 -49.22 45.65 -7.71
N ILE A 1009 -50.21 46.23 -7.04
CA ILE A 1009 -50.85 47.48 -7.46
C ILE A 1009 -50.64 48.54 -6.37
N VAL A 1010 -50.05 49.68 -6.74
CA VAL A 1010 -49.92 50.86 -5.90
C VAL A 1010 -51.09 51.80 -6.14
N LEU A 1011 -51.84 52.14 -5.08
CA LEU A 1011 -52.90 53.15 -5.09
C LEU A 1011 -52.35 54.47 -4.53
N ASP A 1012 -52.11 55.41 -5.43
CA ASP A 1012 -51.60 56.75 -5.11
C ASP A 1012 -52.67 57.66 -4.49
N GLU A 1013 -52.24 58.75 -3.84
CA GLU A 1013 -53.12 59.79 -3.28
C GLU A 1013 -54.12 60.32 -4.32
N THR A 1014 -53.69 60.48 -5.57
CA THR A 1014 -54.49 61.06 -6.65
C THR A 1014 -55.31 60.04 -7.43
N ALA A 1015 -55.31 58.77 -7.02
CA ALA A 1015 -56.03 57.69 -7.71
C ALA A 1015 -57.55 57.93 -7.67
N PRO A 1016 -58.24 58.01 -8.82
CA PRO A 1016 -59.70 58.06 -8.88
C PRO A 1016 -60.29 56.78 -8.27
N LEU A 1017 -61.33 56.94 -7.44
CA LEU A 1017 -61.90 55.83 -6.66
C LEU A 1017 -62.47 54.73 -7.55
N ASP A 1018 -63.18 55.11 -8.61
CA ASP A 1018 -63.74 54.19 -9.59
C ASP A 1018 -62.66 53.38 -10.29
N TRP A 1019 -61.54 54.01 -10.68
CA TRP A 1019 -60.41 53.31 -11.30
C TRP A 1019 -59.74 52.35 -10.32
N ALA A 1020 -59.42 52.81 -9.10
CA ALA A 1020 -58.79 51.98 -8.08
C ALA A 1020 -59.64 50.74 -7.77
N ARG A 1021 -60.95 50.91 -7.59
CA ARG A 1021 -61.88 49.81 -7.34
C ARG A 1021 -61.95 48.85 -8.53
N ASP A 1022 -62.25 49.35 -9.72
CA ASP A 1022 -62.54 48.50 -10.88
C ASP A 1022 -61.29 47.78 -11.37
N ILE A 1023 -60.11 48.43 -11.32
CA ILE A 1023 -58.84 47.84 -11.74
C ILE A 1023 -58.37 46.78 -10.74
N VAL A 1024 -58.39 47.06 -9.43
CA VAL A 1024 -57.96 46.08 -8.41
C VAL A 1024 -58.86 44.86 -8.40
N VAL A 1025 -60.19 45.05 -8.48
CA VAL A 1025 -61.15 43.93 -8.56
C VAL A 1025 -60.90 43.12 -9.83
N ASN A 1026 -60.71 43.77 -10.98
CA ASN A 1026 -60.40 43.07 -12.22
C ASN A 1026 -59.09 42.26 -12.09
N ALA A 1027 -58.05 42.88 -11.54
CA ALA A 1027 -56.74 42.29 -11.39
C ALA A 1027 -56.76 41.02 -10.54
N LYS A 1028 -57.63 40.94 -9.51
CA LYS A 1028 -57.72 39.75 -8.65
C LYS A 1028 -58.73 38.71 -9.12
N VAL A 1029 -59.94 39.16 -9.44
CA VAL A 1029 -61.11 38.28 -9.53
C VAL A 1029 -61.28 37.64 -10.91
N GLN A 1030 -60.79 38.30 -11.98
CA GLN A 1030 -61.01 37.82 -13.34
C GLN A 1030 -60.52 36.37 -13.54
N ARG A 1031 -59.30 36.09 -13.06
CA ARG A 1031 -58.70 34.76 -13.04
C ARG A 1031 -57.69 34.74 -11.89
N PRO A 1032 -58.00 34.16 -10.73
CA PRO A 1032 -57.13 34.26 -9.55
C PRO A 1032 -55.94 33.29 -9.56
N SER A 1033 -55.93 32.30 -10.47
CA SER A 1033 -54.92 31.23 -10.51
C SER A 1033 -53.86 31.44 -11.60
N VAL A 1034 -53.47 32.69 -11.88
CA VAL A 1034 -52.48 33.06 -12.92
C VAL A 1034 -51.51 34.08 -12.36
N CYS A 1035 -50.27 34.02 -12.85
CA CYS A 1035 -49.12 34.73 -12.30
C CYS A 1035 -49.12 36.27 -12.45
N ASN A 1036 -50.14 36.84 -13.05
CA ASN A 1036 -50.34 38.29 -13.16
C ASN A 1036 -51.60 38.76 -12.42
N ALA A 1037 -52.25 37.88 -11.66
CA ALA A 1037 -53.34 38.27 -10.77
C ALA A 1037 -52.76 39.00 -9.56
N VAL A 1038 -53.27 40.20 -9.25
CA VAL A 1038 -52.70 41.01 -8.15
C VAL A 1038 -52.65 40.23 -6.84
N GLU A 1039 -51.51 40.19 -6.17
CA GLU A 1039 -51.35 39.52 -4.88
C GLU A 1039 -51.26 40.54 -3.74
N THR A 1040 -50.65 41.70 -4.00
CA THR A 1040 -50.50 42.75 -2.99
C THR A 1040 -51.00 44.10 -3.49
N VAL A 1041 -51.85 44.76 -2.71
CA VAL A 1041 -52.27 46.15 -2.94
C VAL A 1041 -51.61 47.07 -1.92
N LEU A 1042 -50.75 47.97 -2.39
CA LEU A 1042 -50.09 48.97 -1.57
C LEU A 1042 -50.85 50.29 -1.69
N VAL A 1043 -51.36 50.81 -0.58
CA VAL A 1043 -52.11 52.07 -0.57
C VAL A 1043 -51.28 53.13 0.12
N LEU A 1044 -51.03 54.25 -0.55
CA LEU A 1044 -50.32 55.36 0.08
C LEU A 1044 -51.18 55.92 1.22
N ARG A 1045 -50.55 56.29 2.33
CA ARG A 1045 -51.22 56.70 3.57
C ARG A 1045 -52.24 57.82 3.35
N ALA A 1046 -51.93 58.77 2.48
CA ALA A 1046 -52.82 59.87 2.12
C ALA A 1046 -54.10 59.43 1.38
N ALA A 1047 -54.08 58.27 0.72
CA ALA A 1047 -55.22 57.70 -0.01
C ALA A 1047 -56.06 56.73 0.84
N ALA A 1048 -55.51 56.23 1.96
CA ALA A 1048 -56.01 55.07 2.68
C ALA A 1048 -57.47 55.21 3.14
N ASP A 1049 -57.80 56.28 3.88
CA ASP A 1049 -59.16 56.47 4.43
C ASP A 1049 -60.22 56.62 3.33
N ARG A 1050 -59.83 57.08 2.13
CA ARG A 1050 -60.73 57.29 0.98
C ARG A 1050 -60.90 56.05 0.12
N LEU A 1051 -59.84 55.28 -0.10
CA LEU A 1051 -59.82 54.17 -1.07
C LEU A 1051 -60.00 52.81 -0.43
N VAL A 1052 -59.39 52.56 0.74
CA VAL A 1052 -59.34 51.22 1.34
C VAL A 1052 -60.74 50.65 1.61
N PRO A 1053 -61.69 51.37 2.25
CA PRO A 1053 -63.01 50.80 2.53
C PRO A 1053 -63.77 50.41 1.26
N GLU A 1054 -63.78 51.28 0.25
CA GLU A 1054 -64.54 51.09 -0.98
C GLU A 1054 -63.95 50.01 -1.89
N VAL A 1055 -62.62 49.92 -1.98
CA VAL A 1055 -61.93 48.86 -2.74
C VAL A 1055 -62.10 47.51 -2.02
N ALA A 1056 -61.98 47.49 -0.69
CA ALA A 1056 -62.13 46.28 0.09
C ALA A 1056 -63.56 45.72 0.06
N ASP A 1057 -64.57 46.58 0.20
CA ASP A 1057 -65.98 46.17 0.10
C ASP A 1057 -66.29 45.56 -1.27
N ALA A 1058 -65.73 46.12 -2.35
CA ALA A 1058 -65.90 45.58 -3.70
C ALA A 1058 -65.21 44.21 -3.87
N LEU A 1059 -64.02 44.01 -3.29
CA LEU A 1059 -63.31 42.73 -3.29
C LEU A 1059 -64.04 41.67 -2.46
N ILE A 1060 -64.48 42.01 -1.25
CA ILE A 1060 -65.22 41.12 -0.34
C ILE A 1060 -66.55 40.69 -0.98
N ALA A 1061 -67.24 41.59 -1.69
CA ALA A 1061 -68.46 41.27 -2.42
C ALA A 1061 -68.25 40.21 -3.53
N GLN A 1062 -67.01 40.07 -4.03
CA GLN A 1062 -66.61 39.02 -4.98
C GLN A 1062 -66.04 37.76 -4.30
N GLY A 1063 -66.04 37.71 -2.97
CA GLY A 1063 -65.55 36.57 -2.19
C GLY A 1063 -64.04 36.58 -1.94
N VAL A 1064 -63.36 37.73 -2.07
CA VAL A 1064 -61.93 37.86 -1.78
C VAL A 1064 -61.69 38.02 -0.27
N THR A 1065 -60.79 37.19 0.27
CA THR A 1065 -60.24 37.34 1.62
C THR A 1065 -59.09 38.33 1.59
N ILE A 1066 -59.18 39.39 2.40
CA ILE A 1066 -58.13 40.43 2.46
C ILE A 1066 -57.25 40.20 3.70
N HIS A 1067 -55.96 39.99 3.47
CA HIS A 1067 -54.91 39.91 4.48
C HIS A 1067 -54.34 41.33 4.69
N GLY A 1068 -54.80 41.99 5.74
CA GLY A 1068 -54.50 43.41 6.00
C GLY A 1068 -53.51 43.61 7.14
N ASP A 1069 -52.66 44.62 7.02
CA ASP A 1069 -51.92 45.17 8.17
C ASP A 1069 -52.87 45.84 9.18
N ASP A 1070 -52.33 46.29 10.31
CA ASP A 1070 -53.15 46.92 11.36
C ASP A 1070 -53.87 48.19 10.89
N ASP A 1071 -53.29 48.91 9.92
CA ASP A 1071 -53.90 50.11 9.33
C ASP A 1071 -55.09 49.74 8.43
N VAL A 1072 -54.97 48.70 7.60
CA VAL A 1072 -56.07 48.18 6.77
C VAL A 1072 -57.17 47.60 7.65
N ARG A 1073 -56.85 46.83 8.68
CA ARG A 1073 -57.84 46.21 9.60
C ARG A 1073 -58.62 47.24 10.41
N ARG A 1074 -58.03 48.41 10.68
CA ARG A 1074 -58.73 49.55 11.27
C ARG A 1074 -59.84 50.09 10.36
N LEU A 1075 -59.63 50.06 9.04
CA LEU A 1075 -60.56 50.56 8.03
C LEU A 1075 -61.54 49.47 7.53
N VAL A 1076 -61.13 48.20 7.59
CA VAL A 1076 -61.87 47.05 7.09
C VAL A 1076 -61.90 45.97 8.18
N PRO A 1077 -62.90 45.97 9.09
CA PRO A 1077 -62.95 45.01 10.19
C PRO A 1077 -63.05 43.54 9.77
N ALA A 1078 -63.44 43.27 8.51
CA ALA A 1078 -63.52 41.93 7.93
C ALA A 1078 -62.17 41.39 7.44
N ALA A 1079 -61.12 42.21 7.36
CA ALA A 1079 -59.79 41.76 6.95
C ALA A 1079 -59.12 40.89 8.03
N VAL A 1080 -58.43 39.84 7.59
CA VAL A 1080 -57.64 38.95 8.46
C VAL A 1080 -56.23 39.53 8.65
N PRO A 1081 -55.54 39.27 9.76
CA PRO A 1081 -54.18 39.74 9.97
C PRO A 1081 -53.21 39.12 8.95
N THR A 1082 -52.45 39.99 8.28
CA THR A 1082 -51.30 39.60 7.45
C THR A 1082 -50.13 39.11 8.30
N THR A 1083 -49.34 38.20 7.73
CA THR A 1083 -48.06 37.69 8.21
C THR A 1083 -46.93 38.10 7.27
N ASP A 1084 -45.68 38.00 7.72
CA ASP A 1084 -44.51 38.31 6.87
C ASP A 1084 -44.41 37.40 5.63
N GLU A 1085 -45.01 36.21 5.69
CA GLU A 1085 -45.07 35.24 4.57
C GLU A 1085 -46.09 35.66 3.51
N ASP A 1086 -47.19 36.30 3.89
CA ASP A 1086 -48.24 36.71 2.95
C ASP A 1086 -47.73 37.72 1.91
N TRP A 1087 -46.78 38.59 2.29
CA TRP A 1087 -46.18 39.55 1.35
C TRP A 1087 -45.39 38.89 0.21
N ALA A 1088 -44.87 37.68 0.43
CA ALA A 1088 -44.09 36.92 -0.55
C ALA A 1088 -44.90 35.80 -1.21
N THR A 1089 -46.21 35.68 -0.91
CA THR A 1089 -47.03 34.53 -1.31
C THR A 1089 -47.82 34.84 -2.59
N GLU A 1090 -47.67 33.98 -3.59
CA GLU A 1090 -48.60 33.91 -4.73
C GLU A 1090 -49.78 33.02 -4.32
N HIS A 1091 -50.91 33.63 -3.94
CA HIS A 1091 -52.02 32.91 -3.31
C HIS A 1091 -52.78 31.99 -4.29
N MET A 1092 -52.75 32.27 -5.60
CA MET A 1092 -53.42 31.47 -6.65
C MET A 1092 -54.91 31.20 -6.41
N SER A 1093 -55.53 32.04 -5.57
CA SER A 1093 -56.88 31.90 -5.01
C SER A 1093 -57.47 33.29 -4.77
N LEU A 1094 -58.67 33.38 -4.20
CA LEU A 1094 -59.31 34.65 -3.86
C LEU A 1094 -58.81 35.18 -2.51
N ASP A 1095 -57.49 35.23 -2.34
CA ASP A 1095 -56.81 35.77 -1.16
C ASP A 1095 -55.84 36.87 -1.64
N LEU A 1096 -55.87 38.04 -1.01
CA LEU A 1096 -55.08 39.21 -1.41
C LEU A 1096 -54.54 39.93 -0.19
N SER A 1097 -53.27 40.33 -0.25
CA SER A 1097 -52.61 41.14 0.77
C SER A 1097 -52.84 42.64 0.51
N MET A 1098 -53.09 43.42 1.55
CA MET A 1098 -53.25 44.87 1.45
C MET A 1098 -52.48 45.58 2.56
N ARG A 1099 -51.71 46.60 2.19
CA ARG A 1099 -50.85 47.36 3.11
C ARG A 1099 -51.04 48.86 2.94
N VAL A 1100 -51.02 49.61 4.05
CA VAL A 1100 -50.86 51.06 4.00
C VAL A 1100 -49.37 51.41 4.15
N VAL A 1101 -48.82 52.15 3.19
CA VAL A 1101 -47.41 52.60 3.20
C VAL A 1101 -47.34 54.12 3.22
N ASP A 1102 -46.27 54.67 3.80
CA ASP A 1102 -46.18 56.12 4.06
C ASP A 1102 -46.14 56.95 2.78
N ASP A 1103 -45.38 56.51 1.77
CA ASP A 1103 -45.14 57.20 0.51
C ASP A 1103 -44.73 56.23 -0.62
N LEU A 1104 -44.46 56.78 -1.81
CA LEU A 1104 -44.03 56.02 -2.98
C LEU A 1104 -42.66 55.34 -2.77
N ASP A 1105 -41.76 55.93 -1.98
CA ASP A 1105 -40.45 55.34 -1.67
C ASP A 1105 -40.59 54.05 -0.87
N ALA A 1106 -41.48 54.04 0.13
CA ALA A 1106 -41.84 52.85 0.88
C ALA A 1106 -42.51 51.79 0.00
N ALA A 1107 -43.34 52.20 -0.96
CA ALA A 1107 -43.95 51.27 -1.93
C ALA A 1107 -42.89 50.60 -2.83
N LEU A 1108 -41.97 51.40 -3.39
CA LEU A 1108 -40.87 50.89 -4.22
C LEU A 1108 -39.93 49.96 -3.43
N ALA A 1109 -39.67 50.26 -2.16
CA ALA A 1109 -38.89 49.40 -1.29
C ALA A 1109 -39.58 48.05 -1.03
N HIS A 1110 -40.90 48.06 -0.83
CA HIS A 1110 -41.69 46.84 -0.69
C HIS A 1110 -41.65 45.99 -1.96
N ILE A 1111 -41.89 46.59 -3.13
CA ILE A 1111 -41.84 45.90 -4.42
C ILE A 1111 -40.46 45.28 -4.63
N ARG A 1112 -39.36 46.01 -4.41
CA ARG A 1112 -37.99 45.47 -4.53
C ARG A 1112 -37.72 44.27 -3.63
N GLN A 1113 -38.40 44.18 -2.49
CA GLN A 1113 -38.22 43.10 -1.52
C GLN A 1113 -39.05 41.87 -1.85
N TYR A 1114 -40.30 42.05 -2.30
CA TYR A 1114 -41.30 40.99 -2.35
C TYR A 1114 -41.78 40.62 -3.77
N SER A 1115 -41.58 41.48 -4.76
CA SER A 1115 -41.95 41.19 -6.14
C SER A 1115 -41.13 40.03 -6.70
N THR A 1116 -41.77 39.22 -7.54
CA THR A 1116 -41.11 38.23 -8.38
C THR A 1116 -40.55 38.81 -9.69
N GLY A 1117 -40.69 40.12 -9.89
CA GLY A 1117 -40.28 40.82 -11.11
C GLY A 1117 -41.25 40.64 -12.28
N HIS A 1118 -42.48 40.20 -12.03
CA HIS A 1118 -43.45 39.86 -13.09
C HIS A 1118 -44.18 41.07 -13.66
N THR A 1119 -45.03 41.72 -12.88
CA THR A 1119 -45.84 42.86 -13.32
C THR A 1119 -46.19 43.75 -12.15
N GLU A 1120 -45.96 45.04 -12.30
CA GLU A 1120 -46.28 46.01 -11.26
C GLU A 1120 -47.08 47.17 -11.86
N SER A 1121 -48.11 47.65 -11.16
CA SER A 1121 -48.91 48.78 -11.63
C SER A 1121 -49.08 49.87 -10.58
N ILE A 1122 -49.11 51.12 -11.03
CA ILE A 1122 -49.53 52.27 -10.22
C ILE A 1122 -50.83 52.86 -10.77
N ILE A 1123 -51.79 53.17 -9.89
CA ILE A 1123 -53.01 53.92 -10.22
C ILE A 1123 -52.84 55.33 -9.67
N SER A 1124 -52.75 56.32 -10.55
CA SER A 1124 -52.48 57.72 -10.19
C SER A 1124 -52.89 58.67 -11.33
N THR A 1125 -53.19 59.93 -11.01
CA THR A 1125 -53.28 61.01 -12.00
C THR A 1125 -52.08 61.96 -11.93
N ASP A 1126 -51.13 61.74 -11.02
CA ASP A 1126 -49.86 62.46 -10.94
C ASP A 1126 -48.83 61.88 -11.93
N ALA A 1127 -48.48 62.69 -12.93
CA ALA A 1127 -47.51 62.32 -13.95
C ALA A 1127 -46.12 62.04 -13.37
N LEU A 1128 -45.70 62.75 -12.30
CA LEU A 1128 -44.37 62.56 -11.71
C LEU A 1128 -44.29 61.21 -10.98
N ALA A 1129 -45.32 60.85 -10.22
CA ALA A 1129 -45.40 59.54 -9.57
C ALA A 1129 -45.39 58.40 -10.60
N ILE A 1130 -46.13 58.57 -11.72
CA ILE A 1130 -46.17 57.60 -12.82
C ILE A 1130 -44.81 57.44 -13.48
N GLU A 1131 -44.17 58.52 -13.94
CA GLU A 1131 -42.87 58.45 -14.61
C GLU A 1131 -41.81 57.82 -13.72
N ARG A 1132 -41.81 58.19 -12.43
CA ARG A 1132 -40.89 57.66 -11.44
C ARG A 1132 -41.09 56.16 -11.20
N PHE A 1133 -42.34 55.72 -11.05
CA PHE A 1133 -42.67 54.31 -10.88
C PHE A 1133 -42.27 53.46 -12.10
N LEU A 1134 -42.59 53.93 -13.30
CA LEU A 1134 -42.23 53.25 -14.56
C LEU A 1134 -40.70 53.13 -14.76
N ALA A 1135 -39.92 54.09 -14.24
CA ALA A 1135 -38.47 54.10 -14.38
C ALA A 1135 -37.72 53.32 -13.29
N GLU A 1136 -38.23 53.27 -12.07
CA GLU A 1136 -37.52 52.71 -10.90
C GLU A 1136 -37.89 51.26 -10.57
N VAL A 1137 -39.03 50.74 -11.06
CA VAL A 1137 -39.43 49.36 -10.85
C VAL A 1137 -38.73 48.43 -11.84
N ASP A 1138 -38.01 47.43 -11.32
CA ASP A 1138 -37.31 46.43 -12.12
C ASP A 1138 -38.20 45.17 -12.29
N SER A 1139 -39.11 45.20 -13.24
CA SER A 1139 -40.02 44.08 -13.56
C SER A 1139 -40.21 43.94 -15.06
N ALA A 1140 -40.60 42.75 -15.51
CA ALA A 1140 -40.81 42.44 -16.93
C ALA A 1140 -41.83 43.37 -17.58
N VAL A 1141 -42.88 43.75 -16.84
CA VAL A 1141 -43.84 44.77 -17.25
C VAL A 1141 -44.14 45.72 -16.10
N VAL A 1142 -44.05 47.03 -16.37
CA VAL A 1142 -44.45 48.08 -15.42
C VAL A 1142 -45.54 48.92 -16.07
N MET A 1143 -46.64 49.13 -15.36
CA MET A 1143 -47.86 49.72 -15.90
C MET A 1143 -48.33 50.94 -15.11
N ALA A 1144 -49.03 51.84 -15.78
CA ALA A 1144 -49.75 52.94 -15.15
C ALA A 1144 -51.24 52.88 -15.52
N ASN A 1145 -52.13 52.98 -14.52
CA ASN A 1145 -53.57 53.03 -14.67
C ASN A 1145 -54.16 51.85 -15.49
N ALA A 1146 -53.60 50.66 -15.32
CA ALA A 1146 -54.00 49.46 -16.04
C ALA A 1146 -54.02 48.24 -15.10
N SER A 1147 -54.85 47.25 -15.44
CA SER A 1147 -54.89 45.98 -14.71
C SER A 1147 -53.64 45.17 -14.99
N THR A 1148 -53.05 44.57 -13.95
CA THR A 1148 -51.91 43.63 -14.10
C THR A 1148 -52.27 42.43 -14.98
N ARG A 1149 -53.57 42.12 -15.11
CA ARG A 1149 -54.09 41.06 -15.98
C ARG A 1149 -53.89 41.31 -17.47
N PHE A 1150 -53.56 42.53 -17.88
CA PHE A 1150 -53.16 42.82 -19.26
C PHE A 1150 -51.76 42.29 -19.61
N THR A 1151 -50.98 41.85 -18.64
CA THR A 1151 -49.72 41.13 -18.89
C THR A 1151 -50.00 39.71 -19.34
N ASP A 1152 -50.57 39.55 -20.53
CA ASP A 1152 -50.96 38.30 -21.15
C ASP A 1152 -50.58 38.37 -22.64
N GLY A 1153 -50.02 37.28 -23.19
CA GLY A 1153 -49.52 37.27 -24.56
C GLY A 1153 -50.62 37.47 -25.61
N GLY A 1154 -51.85 37.05 -25.31
CA GLY A 1154 -53.02 37.32 -26.11
C GLY A 1154 -53.43 38.79 -26.05
N GLU A 1155 -53.41 39.39 -24.86
CA GLU A 1155 -53.74 40.80 -24.65
C GLU A 1155 -52.73 41.72 -25.36
N PHE A 1156 -51.42 41.45 -25.29
CA PHE A 1156 -50.39 42.20 -26.02
C PHE A 1156 -50.41 42.02 -27.55
N GLY A 1157 -51.27 41.15 -28.07
CA GLY A 1157 -51.39 40.89 -29.52
C GLY A 1157 -50.36 39.90 -30.08
N PHE A 1158 -49.69 39.12 -29.22
CA PHE A 1158 -48.75 38.05 -29.61
C PHE A 1158 -49.42 36.70 -29.86
N GLY A 1159 -50.72 36.57 -29.56
CA GLY A 1159 -51.55 35.43 -29.95
C GLY A 1159 -51.75 34.40 -28.83
N ALA A 1160 -50.73 33.60 -28.50
CA ALA A 1160 -50.79 32.57 -27.47
C ALA A 1160 -49.71 32.79 -26.40
N GLU A 1161 -50.07 32.59 -25.14
CA GLU A 1161 -49.18 32.77 -23.99
C GLU A 1161 -48.68 31.43 -23.44
N VAL A 1162 -47.37 31.32 -23.23
CA VAL A 1162 -46.71 30.21 -22.50
C VAL A 1162 -46.35 30.65 -21.07
N GLY A 1163 -46.09 31.94 -20.88
CA GLY A 1163 -45.86 32.66 -19.61
C GLY A 1163 -44.90 33.83 -19.83
N ILE A 1164 -44.80 34.75 -18.86
CA ILE A 1164 -43.93 35.93 -18.94
C ILE A 1164 -42.60 35.63 -18.25
N SER A 1165 -41.50 35.83 -18.98
CA SER A 1165 -40.16 35.71 -18.40
C SER A 1165 -39.88 36.90 -17.50
N THR A 1166 -39.55 36.63 -16.24
CA THR A 1166 -39.04 37.64 -15.30
C THR A 1166 -37.52 37.84 -15.45
N GLN A 1167 -36.87 37.06 -16.32
CA GLN A 1167 -35.47 37.25 -16.70
C GLN A 1167 -35.37 38.28 -17.83
N LYS A 1168 -34.33 39.13 -17.78
CA LYS A 1168 -34.06 40.19 -18.78
C LYS A 1168 -33.57 39.67 -20.15
N LEU A 1169 -33.42 38.36 -20.28
CA LEU A 1169 -33.08 37.65 -21.52
C LEU A 1169 -34.38 37.11 -22.16
N HIS A 1170 -35.17 38.01 -22.77
CA HIS A 1170 -36.41 37.67 -23.46
C HIS A 1170 -36.26 37.75 -24.99
#